data_AF-A0A0D6ASX4-F1
#
_entry.id   AF-A0A0D6ASX4-F1
#
_cell.length_a   1.000
_cell.length_b   1.000
_cell.length_c   1.000
_cell.angle_alpha   90.00
_cell.angle_beta   90.00
_cell.angle_gamma   90.00
#
_symmetry.space_group_name_H-M   'P 1'
#
loop_
_entity.id
_entity.type
_entity.pdbx_description
1 polymer ?
#
loop_
_entity_poly.entity_id
_entity_poly.type
_entity_poly.pdbx_seq_one_letter_code
_entity_poly.pdbx_strand_id
1 'polypeptide(L)'
;MAVKDWLGITEKTLDAVDGLTDEQMDRVKKSLDRSFAQVSREMVKLYGSLDGADPDYIKVQLSKLNQLKIARQLLSPKEQKKFEQEMKDLLQLQSANGVKYADLMKEALSNPPELVQQFGNIDIGASAIAQDARQRLKKHSEDAAQKIMDAVSDNLLRGGSVDNLRKSIQGALGTTKGRAENIARTETITAFNQGARKRYEGYGAEYLQIIALVDQRTTPWCRYRHLRIIKITDSVPAYHWRCRSTVAPVDPDWIDEDDLKWMQGEMARAKDTGLNISGKAPFDDKKPNFIVPSTFKKQKVLGTSSTQAIPIEPAKNIPIKPELSESDSQDFPKDPTNLTVIRQLGGSTGAELVEDTSTGKRYVRKTGASQGHIEEEFYADQVYEALGVPVPKTRLYDKGIKLSEFIEGKPLSSFSGDELKAIHKKIQEHFAIDAILGNWDVIGVSADNIIVDNNGIPYRVDNGGALRYRAMGELKEDQWNRYPTELFTMRDANRKTGKVYGDIQITEVFSQIEHIKNNKNVFDSLPSVLRTTLVERTNEASRLGSIAKTLKADQYKNDYIDSFVKHSLGLKANGIIDKLPSSLIYTSENEIYDENRKLFDGLRDKGDDSIMGKLESYVNTIGDYSAIDDWQRTQASHSWSDGTVPLKWLMAKSRTVPQSDYYWSSYSDPKTVYDNHVSKYKNYDESMIAFQAYTYELLQNIDMPNNNRKDGTFTIYRTESDGTMERNNLDVGDKQKVIVRGAAESGSAFMPVEAVAGANLTIQKVPHHRILGTYLHSSNKNGGRMFAGNEENEFVFLPEGIPFDYVTGDVYEYENYAVKPSP
;
A
#
# COMPACT_ATOMS: atom_id res chain seq x y z
N MET A 1 2.34 -13.89 -0.21
CA MET A 1 2.18 -15.35 -0.27
C MET A 1 1.26 -15.79 -1.39
N ALA A 2 0.06 -15.21 -1.56
CA ALA A 2 -0.86 -15.54 -2.66
C ALA A 2 -0.25 -15.48 -4.09
N VAL A 3 0.72 -14.58 -4.33
CA VAL A 3 1.42 -14.50 -5.64
C VAL A 3 2.42 -15.67 -5.88
N LYS A 4 2.93 -16.31 -4.82
CA LYS A 4 3.83 -17.50 -4.92
C LYS A 4 3.05 -18.71 -5.46
N ASP A 5 1.82 -18.91 -5.00
CA ASP A 5 0.96 -20.02 -5.41
C ASP A 5 0.36 -19.80 -6.80
N TRP A 6 0.18 -18.54 -7.21
CA TRP A 6 -0.40 -18.17 -8.51
C TRP A 6 0.56 -18.35 -9.71
N LEU A 7 1.87 -18.37 -9.45
CA LEU A 7 2.93 -18.39 -10.46
C LEU A 7 3.58 -19.75 -10.71
N GLY A 8 3.40 -20.72 -9.81
CA GLY A 8 4.17 -21.96 -9.80
C GLY A 8 5.69 -21.75 -9.59
N ILE A 9 6.13 -20.58 -9.14
CA ILE A 9 7.54 -20.29 -8.84
C ILE A 9 7.82 -20.73 -7.40
N THR A 10 8.42 -21.91 -7.26
CA THR A 10 8.84 -22.41 -5.94
C THR A 10 9.92 -21.52 -5.32
N GLU A 11 10.04 -21.49 -3.99
CA GLU A 11 11.10 -20.78 -3.24
C GLU A 11 12.52 -21.03 -3.80
N LYS A 12 12.78 -22.26 -4.27
CA LYS A 12 14.06 -22.64 -4.87
C LYS A 12 14.37 -21.99 -6.22
N THR A 13 13.36 -21.43 -6.89
CA THR A 13 13.51 -20.70 -8.16
C THR A 13 13.90 -19.24 -7.90
N LEU A 14 13.50 -18.67 -6.75
CA LEU A 14 14.00 -17.39 -6.24
C LEU A 14 15.44 -17.54 -5.73
N ASP A 15 15.75 -18.61 -4.98
CA ASP A 15 17.13 -18.93 -4.55
C ASP A 15 18.11 -19.17 -5.72
N ALA A 16 17.56 -19.49 -6.90
CA ALA A 16 18.34 -19.70 -8.11
C ALA A 16 18.62 -18.40 -8.88
N VAL A 17 17.77 -17.39 -8.69
CA VAL A 17 17.95 -16.03 -9.22
C VAL A 17 19.03 -15.31 -8.40
N ASP A 18 19.08 -15.56 -7.09
CA ASP A 18 20.16 -15.11 -6.20
C ASP A 18 21.54 -15.73 -6.53
N GLY A 19 21.57 -16.80 -7.33
CA GLY A 19 22.81 -17.47 -7.79
C GLY A 19 23.29 -17.06 -9.19
N LEU A 20 22.59 -16.17 -9.88
CA LEU A 20 22.97 -15.67 -11.21
C LEU A 20 24.00 -14.54 -11.06
N THR A 21 24.98 -14.48 -11.96
CA THR A 21 25.88 -13.32 -11.99
C THR A 21 25.11 -12.08 -12.46
N ASP A 22 25.55 -10.89 -12.04
CA ASP A 22 24.92 -9.62 -12.42
C ASP A 22 24.76 -9.47 -13.94
N GLU A 23 25.69 -10.03 -14.71
CA GLU A 23 25.66 -10.03 -16.17
C GLU A 23 24.58 -10.96 -16.76
N GLN A 24 24.28 -12.08 -16.10
CA GLN A 24 23.21 -13.00 -16.49
C GLN A 24 21.83 -12.44 -16.11
N MET A 25 21.75 -11.80 -14.95
CA MET A 25 20.58 -11.05 -14.47
C MET A 25 20.24 -9.88 -15.39
N ASP A 26 21.22 -9.07 -15.80
CA ASP A 26 21.04 -7.93 -16.70
C ASP A 26 20.53 -8.36 -18.10
N ARG A 27 20.91 -9.54 -18.58
CA ARG A 27 20.47 -10.07 -19.87
C ARG A 27 19.04 -10.62 -19.84
N VAL A 28 18.64 -11.30 -18.77
CA VAL A 28 17.25 -11.73 -18.56
C VAL A 28 16.34 -10.51 -18.45
N LYS A 29 16.78 -9.46 -17.74
CA LYS A 29 16.09 -8.17 -17.65
C LYS A 29 15.90 -7.51 -19.02
N LYS A 30 16.96 -7.41 -19.82
CA LYS A 30 16.90 -6.85 -21.18
C LYS A 30 16.00 -7.63 -22.16
N SER A 31 15.91 -8.95 -22.04
CA SER A 31 15.04 -9.79 -22.88
C SER A 31 13.55 -9.59 -22.54
N LEU A 32 13.22 -9.50 -21.24
CA LEU A 32 11.87 -9.19 -20.77
C LEU A 32 11.43 -7.77 -21.16
N ASP A 33 12.31 -6.78 -21.02
CA ASP A 33 12.03 -5.38 -21.39
C ASP A 33 11.80 -5.23 -22.90
N ARG A 34 12.53 -5.96 -23.74
CA ARG A 34 12.35 -5.93 -25.21
C ARG A 34 11.06 -6.61 -25.65
N SER A 35 10.72 -7.75 -25.04
CA SER A 35 9.46 -8.46 -25.30
C SER A 35 8.26 -7.58 -24.96
N PHE A 36 8.34 -6.85 -23.84
CA PHE A 36 7.32 -5.88 -23.45
C PHE A 36 7.24 -4.69 -24.41
N ALA A 37 8.36 -4.06 -24.75
CA ALA A 37 8.37 -2.92 -25.67
C ALA A 37 7.83 -3.29 -27.07
N GLN A 38 8.00 -4.54 -27.50
CA GLN A 38 7.46 -5.05 -28.75
C GLN A 38 5.93 -5.24 -28.70
N VAL A 39 5.42 -5.91 -27.65
CA VAL A 39 3.97 -6.11 -27.43
C VAL A 39 3.25 -4.77 -27.29
N SER A 40 3.86 -3.82 -26.57
CA SER A 40 3.35 -2.45 -26.44
C SER A 40 3.32 -1.72 -27.79
N ARG A 41 4.35 -1.85 -28.63
CA ARG A 41 4.37 -1.27 -29.99
C ARG A 41 3.35 -1.90 -30.95
N GLU A 42 3.11 -3.20 -30.85
CA GLU A 42 2.08 -3.89 -31.64
C GLU A 42 0.68 -3.51 -31.21
N MET A 43 0.43 -3.36 -29.91
CA MET A 43 -0.81 -2.77 -29.41
C MET A 43 -1.03 -1.36 -29.98
N VAL A 44 -0.02 -0.49 -29.93
CA VAL A 44 -0.13 0.88 -30.50
C VAL A 44 -0.42 0.84 -32.01
N LYS A 45 0.16 -0.09 -32.78
CA LYS A 45 -0.15 -0.27 -34.20
C LYS A 45 -1.58 -0.78 -34.45
N LEU A 46 -2.06 -1.73 -33.64
CA LEU A 46 -3.43 -2.23 -33.71
C LEU A 46 -4.46 -1.14 -33.37
N TYR A 47 -4.16 -0.32 -32.37
CA TYR A 47 -5.00 0.81 -31.97
C TYR A 47 -4.99 1.95 -33.01
N GLY A 48 -3.91 2.07 -33.79
CA GLY A 48 -3.78 3.07 -34.86
C GLY A 48 -4.59 2.76 -36.14
N SER A 49 -5.09 1.54 -36.32
CA SER A 49 -5.83 1.12 -37.52
C SER A 49 -7.27 0.67 -37.23
N LEU A 50 -7.89 1.20 -36.18
CA LEU A 50 -9.20 0.76 -35.69
C LEU A 50 -10.35 1.14 -36.61
N ASP A 51 -10.54 0.32 -37.63
CA ASP A 51 -11.87 -0.16 -38.00
C ASP A 51 -11.76 -1.69 -38.20
N GLY A 52 -12.37 -2.47 -37.29
CA GLY A 52 -12.52 -3.93 -37.45
C GLY A 52 -11.51 -4.87 -36.77
N ALA A 53 -10.76 -4.46 -35.74
CA ALA A 53 -9.90 -5.40 -35.00
C ALA A 53 -10.71 -6.39 -34.14
N ASP A 54 -10.37 -7.69 -34.24
CA ASP A 54 -11.04 -8.80 -33.57
C ASP A 54 -10.91 -8.73 -32.03
N PRO A 55 -12.03 -8.69 -31.28
CA PRO A 55 -12.05 -8.64 -29.82
C PRO A 55 -11.26 -9.76 -29.12
N ASP A 56 -11.16 -10.95 -29.71
CA ASP A 56 -10.45 -12.07 -29.10
C ASP A 56 -8.93 -11.94 -29.23
N TYR A 57 -8.46 -11.31 -30.31
CA TYR A 57 -7.04 -10.98 -30.48
C TYR A 57 -6.57 -9.94 -29.44
N ILE A 58 -7.42 -8.98 -29.08
CA ILE A 58 -7.13 -7.96 -28.05
C ILE A 58 -7.02 -8.60 -26.65
N LYS A 59 -7.87 -9.58 -26.35
CA LYS A 59 -7.81 -10.35 -25.08
C LYS A 59 -6.54 -11.17 -24.94
N VAL A 60 -6.05 -11.76 -26.04
CA VAL A 60 -4.78 -12.52 -26.06
C VAL A 60 -3.59 -11.61 -25.74
N GLN A 61 -3.55 -10.39 -26.29
CA GLN A 61 -2.45 -9.44 -26.05
C GLN A 61 -2.46 -8.87 -24.61
N LEU A 62 -3.65 -8.67 -24.03
CA LEU A 62 -3.84 -8.31 -22.62
C LEU A 62 -3.35 -9.41 -21.65
N SER A 63 -3.57 -10.68 -22.01
CA SER A 63 -3.09 -11.83 -21.23
C SER A 63 -1.56 -11.95 -21.22
N LYS A 64 -0.91 -11.72 -22.37
CA LYS A 64 0.57 -11.66 -22.48
C LYS A 64 1.17 -10.53 -21.63
N LEU A 65 0.53 -9.37 -21.60
CA LEU A 65 0.88 -8.24 -20.74
C LEU A 65 0.77 -8.59 -19.25
N ASN A 66 -0.30 -9.29 -18.85
CA ASN A 66 -0.45 -9.73 -17.47
C ASN A 66 0.59 -10.78 -17.08
N GLN A 67 1.01 -11.66 -17.97
CA GLN A 67 2.06 -12.65 -17.66
C GLN A 67 3.46 -12.03 -17.55
N LEU A 68 3.77 -11.05 -18.39
CA LEU A 68 4.97 -10.21 -18.24
C LEU A 68 4.92 -9.38 -16.95
N LYS A 69 3.72 -8.91 -16.55
CA LYS A 69 3.47 -8.23 -15.26
C LYS A 69 3.64 -9.15 -14.06
N ILE A 70 3.61 -10.47 -14.22
CA ILE A 70 3.92 -11.40 -13.13
C ILE A 70 5.40 -11.85 -13.17
N ALA A 71 6.02 -11.93 -14.35
CA ALA A 71 7.49 -12.01 -14.50
C ALA A 71 8.23 -10.79 -13.90
N ARG A 72 7.50 -9.70 -13.64
CA ARG A 72 7.86 -8.50 -12.86
C ARG A 72 8.63 -8.78 -11.56
N GLN A 73 8.39 -9.91 -10.90
CA GLN A 73 9.10 -10.25 -9.65
C GLN A 73 10.61 -10.48 -9.85
N LEU A 74 11.08 -10.60 -11.10
CA LEU A 74 12.49 -10.77 -11.45
C LEU A 74 13.18 -9.47 -11.90
N LEU A 75 12.44 -8.38 -12.10
CA LEU A 75 12.96 -7.06 -12.50
C LEU A 75 13.20 -6.16 -11.30
N SER A 76 14.14 -5.21 -11.39
CA SER A 76 14.42 -4.30 -10.28
C SER A 76 13.25 -3.33 -10.04
N PRO A 77 13.01 -2.86 -8.80
CA PRO A 77 11.86 -2.00 -8.46
C PRO A 77 11.73 -0.72 -9.30
N LYS A 78 12.85 -0.22 -9.84
CA LYS A 78 12.91 0.96 -10.72
C LYS A 78 12.34 0.67 -12.12
N GLU A 79 12.62 -0.52 -12.65
CA GLU A 79 12.12 -1.00 -13.95
C GLU A 79 10.64 -1.38 -13.87
N GLN A 80 10.19 -1.92 -12.72
CA GLN A 80 8.77 -2.19 -12.44
C GLN A 80 7.90 -0.91 -12.47
N LYS A 81 8.42 0.22 -11.97
CA LYS A 81 7.72 1.51 -12.02
C LYS A 81 7.68 2.12 -13.42
N LYS A 82 8.74 1.96 -14.21
CA LYS A 82 8.77 2.39 -15.63
C LYS A 82 7.76 1.58 -16.46
N PHE A 83 7.69 0.28 -16.21
CA PHE A 83 6.73 -0.66 -16.78
C PHE A 83 5.27 -0.30 -16.45
N GLU A 84 4.95 0.04 -15.19
CA GLU A 84 3.61 0.49 -14.80
C GLU A 84 3.22 1.83 -15.43
N GLN A 85 4.20 2.72 -15.63
CA GLN A 85 3.98 4.01 -16.27
C GLN A 85 3.73 3.86 -17.78
N GLU A 86 4.54 3.10 -18.51
CA GLU A 86 4.33 2.86 -19.96
C GLU A 86 2.98 2.18 -20.24
N MET A 87 2.51 1.32 -19.32
CA MET A 87 1.18 0.69 -19.40
C MET A 87 0.04 1.66 -19.10
N LYS A 88 0.23 2.60 -18.17
CA LYS A 88 -0.71 3.70 -17.91
C LYS A 88 -0.79 4.67 -19.08
N ASP A 89 0.34 4.97 -19.72
CA ASP A 89 0.41 5.86 -20.86
C ASP A 89 -0.30 5.25 -22.08
N LEU A 90 -0.18 3.92 -22.27
CA LEU A 90 -0.93 3.13 -23.26
C LEU A 90 -2.46 3.18 -23.02
N LEU A 91 -2.89 3.10 -21.75
CA LEU A 91 -4.30 3.23 -21.35
C LEU A 91 -4.84 4.65 -21.56
N GLN A 92 -4.00 5.68 -21.38
CA GLN A 92 -4.38 7.08 -21.57
C GLN A 92 -4.45 7.49 -23.03
N LEU A 93 -3.65 6.90 -23.92
CA LEU A 93 -3.71 7.09 -25.39
C LEU A 93 -5.08 6.76 -26.01
N GLN A 94 -5.92 5.97 -25.30
CA GLN A 94 -7.28 5.60 -25.72
C GLN A 94 -8.36 6.63 -25.39
N SER A 95 -8.07 7.61 -24.53
CA SER A 95 -9.07 8.59 -24.08
C SER A 95 -9.55 9.54 -25.18
N ALA A 96 -8.94 9.51 -26.36
CA ALA A 96 -9.36 10.31 -27.51
C ALA A 96 -10.40 9.65 -28.42
N ASN A 97 -10.54 8.31 -28.47
CA ASN A 97 -11.54 7.64 -29.33
C ASN A 97 -11.85 6.21 -28.85
N GLY A 98 -13.04 5.97 -28.28
CA GLY A 98 -13.62 4.62 -28.17
C GLY A 98 -13.96 4.14 -26.75
N VAL A 99 -14.99 4.76 -26.14
CA VAL A 99 -15.58 4.41 -24.83
C VAL A 99 -15.88 2.90 -24.68
N LYS A 100 -16.22 2.20 -25.77
CA LYS A 100 -16.63 0.79 -25.76
C LYS A 100 -15.53 -0.22 -25.41
N TYR A 101 -14.25 0.09 -25.69
CA TYR A 101 -13.13 -0.82 -25.41
C TYR A 101 -12.39 -0.46 -24.12
N ALA A 102 -12.41 0.82 -23.74
CA ALA A 102 -12.00 1.25 -22.41
C ALA A 102 -12.88 0.59 -21.34
N ASP A 103 -14.19 0.44 -21.60
CA ASP A 103 -15.08 -0.29 -20.68
C ASP A 103 -14.77 -1.79 -20.64
N LEU A 104 -14.48 -2.47 -21.76
CA LEU A 104 -14.00 -3.87 -21.75
C LEU A 104 -12.65 -4.06 -21.03
N MET A 105 -11.75 -3.09 -21.16
CA MET A 105 -10.42 -3.11 -20.52
C MET A 105 -10.52 -2.77 -19.04
N LYS A 106 -11.40 -1.83 -18.68
CA LYS A 106 -11.76 -1.47 -17.30
C LYS A 106 -12.57 -2.57 -16.66
N GLU A 107 -13.40 -3.31 -17.37
CA GLU A 107 -14.12 -4.49 -16.88
C GLU A 107 -13.14 -5.66 -16.68
N ALA A 108 -12.21 -5.90 -17.61
CA ALA A 108 -11.12 -6.88 -17.42
C ALA A 108 -10.13 -6.51 -16.30
N LEU A 109 -9.96 -5.22 -15.98
CA LEU A 109 -9.07 -4.71 -14.92
C LEU A 109 -9.77 -4.46 -13.57
N SER A 110 -11.05 -4.11 -13.57
CA SER A 110 -11.86 -3.77 -12.38
C SER A 110 -12.71 -4.94 -11.90
N ASN A 111 -12.99 -5.91 -12.78
CA ASN A 111 -13.48 -7.23 -12.43
C ASN A 111 -12.37 -8.27 -12.67
N PRO A 112 -11.34 -8.36 -11.80
CA PRO A 112 -10.65 -9.62 -11.67
C PRO A 112 -11.63 -10.78 -11.43
N PRO A 113 -12.79 -10.70 -10.74
CA PRO A 113 -13.58 -11.89 -10.40
C PRO A 113 -14.21 -12.64 -11.57
N GLU A 114 -14.54 -12.04 -12.72
CA GLU A 114 -15.12 -12.83 -13.84
C GLU A 114 -14.06 -13.51 -14.70
N LEU A 115 -12.91 -12.85 -14.91
CA LEU A 115 -11.73 -13.53 -15.46
C LEU A 115 -11.25 -14.56 -14.42
N VAL A 116 -11.14 -14.21 -13.13
CA VAL A 116 -10.79 -15.12 -12.02
C VAL A 116 -11.85 -16.20 -11.80
N GLN A 117 -13.12 -16.03 -12.14
CA GLN A 117 -14.11 -17.13 -12.12
C GLN A 117 -13.91 -18.06 -13.32
N GLN A 118 -13.52 -17.54 -14.49
CA GLN A 118 -13.06 -18.39 -15.60
C GLN A 118 -11.67 -19.01 -15.37
N PHE A 119 -10.83 -18.42 -14.51
CA PHE A 119 -9.45 -18.87 -14.22
C PHE A 119 -9.27 -19.58 -12.88
N GLY A 120 -10.27 -19.52 -12.02
CA GLY A 120 -10.26 -19.93 -10.62
C GLY A 120 -11.31 -20.96 -10.27
N ASN A 121 -12.10 -21.43 -11.25
CA ASN A 121 -12.70 -22.75 -11.13
C ASN A 121 -11.60 -23.79 -11.27
N ILE A 122 -11.05 -24.14 -10.12
CA ILE A 122 -10.64 -25.49 -9.80
C ILE A 122 -11.85 -26.41 -10.05
N ASP A 123 -12.12 -26.70 -11.32
CA ASP A 123 -13.00 -27.80 -11.70
C ASP A 123 -12.62 -28.36 -13.09
N ILE A 124 -12.19 -27.50 -14.04
CA ILE A 124 -11.73 -27.99 -15.36
C ILE A 124 -10.30 -28.58 -15.28
N GLY A 125 -9.48 -28.09 -14.34
CA GLY A 125 -8.09 -28.51 -14.16
C GLY A 125 -7.93 -29.85 -13.43
N ALA A 126 -8.63 -30.05 -12.31
CA ALA A 126 -8.40 -31.21 -11.42
C ALA A 126 -8.67 -32.55 -12.13
N SER A 127 -9.79 -32.66 -12.84
CA SER A 127 -10.18 -33.88 -13.58
C SER A 127 -9.20 -34.22 -14.72
N ALA A 128 -8.66 -33.21 -15.40
CA ALA A 128 -7.81 -33.41 -16.56
C ALA A 128 -6.30 -33.48 -16.24
N ILE A 129 -5.86 -32.87 -15.13
CA ILE A 129 -4.55 -33.11 -14.49
C ILE A 129 -4.49 -34.56 -14.01
N ALA A 130 -5.59 -35.10 -13.48
CA ALA A 130 -5.70 -36.49 -13.04
C ALA A 130 -5.64 -37.51 -14.20
N GLN A 131 -6.09 -37.19 -15.42
CA GLN A 131 -6.03 -38.13 -16.56
C GLN A 131 -4.64 -38.25 -17.20
N ASP A 132 -3.93 -37.13 -17.42
CA ASP A 132 -2.59 -37.12 -18.05
C ASP A 132 -1.49 -37.63 -17.10
N ALA A 133 -1.60 -37.35 -15.80
CA ALA A 133 -0.70 -37.92 -14.78
C ALA A 133 -0.85 -39.45 -14.69
N ARG A 134 -2.07 -39.97 -14.85
CA ARG A 134 -2.35 -41.43 -14.90
C ARG A 134 -1.65 -42.12 -16.06
N GLN A 135 -1.57 -41.49 -17.24
CA GLN A 135 -0.85 -42.05 -18.39
C GLN A 135 0.67 -42.09 -18.18
N ARG A 136 1.28 -41.06 -17.57
CA ARG A 136 2.74 -41.01 -17.29
C ARG A 136 3.17 -41.93 -16.15
N LEU A 137 2.36 -42.02 -15.08
CA LEU A 137 2.69 -42.76 -13.87
C LEU A 137 2.42 -44.28 -13.97
N LYS A 138 1.88 -44.77 -15.10
CA LYS A 138 1.66 -46.20 -15.39
C LYS A 138 2.89 -47.12 -15.31
N LYS A 139 4.11 -46.56 -15.15
CA LYS A 139 5.34 -47.32 -14.89
C LYS A 139 5.56 -47.62 -13.39
N HIS A 140 4.77 -47.01 -12.52
CA HIS A 140 4.66 -47.30 -11.09
C HIS A 140 3.25 -47.88 -10.84
N SER A 141 3.09 -48.77 -9.86
CA SER A 141 1.81 -49.49 -9.65
C SER A 141 0.60 -48.55 -9.63
N GLU A 142 -0.53 -48.98 -10.20
CA GLU A 142 -1.72 -48.12 -10.35
C GLU A 142 -2.18 -47.47 -9.02
N ASP A 143 -2.01 -48.18 -7.91
CA ASP A 143 -2.28 -47.71 -6.55
C ASP A 143 -1.34 -46.57 -6.10
N ALA A 144 -0.04 -46.66 -6.44
CA ALA A 144 0.92 -45.60 -6.11
C ALA A 144 0.69 -44.35 -6.97
N ALA A 145 0.32 -44.52 -8.23
CA ALA A 145 -0.02 -43.41 -9.12
C ALA A 145 -1.26 -42.66 -8.63
N GLN A 146 -2.31 -43.38 -8.22
CA GLN A 146 -3.53 -42.77 -7.70
C GLN A 146 -3.26 -41.98 -6.41
N LYS A 147 -2.51 -42.55 -5.46
CA LYS A 147 -2.15 -41.88 -4.20
C LYS A 147 -1.33 -40.60 -4.41
N ILE A 148 -0.43 -40.57 -5.40
CA ILE A 148 0.30 -39.34 -5.76
C ILE A 148 -0.66 -38.29 -6.31
N MET A 149 -1.57 -38.68 -7.20
CA MET A 149 -2.51 -37.74 -7.80
C MET A 149 -3.48 -37.15 -6.79
N ASP A 150 -4.00 -37.97 -5.88
CA ASP A 150 -4.89 -37.52 -4.82
C ASP A 150 -4.15 -36.55 -3.89
N ALA A 151 -2.91 -36.86 -3.52
CA ALA A 151 -2.07 -35.98 -2.71
C ALA A 151 -1.72 -34.66 -3.43
N VAL A 152 -1.41 -34.69 -4.72
CA VAL A 152 -1.13 -33.49 -5.52
C VAL A 152 -2.39 -32.62 -5.63
N SER A 153 -3.53 -33.23 -5.91
CA SER A 153 -4.80 -32.53 -6.06
C SER A 153 -5.24 -31.90 -4.74
N ASP A 154 -5.28 -32.66 -3.65
CA ASP A 154 -5.64 -32.16 -2.32
C ASP A 154 -4.67 -31.06 -1.83
N ASN A 155 -3.37 -31.21 -2.10
CA ASN A 155 -2.39 -30.19 -1.74
C ASN A 155 -2.56 -28.90 -2.58
N LEU A 156 -2.88 -29.00 -3.87
CA LEU A 156 -3.15 -27.82 -4.71
C LEU A 156 -4.47 -27.13 -4.34
N LEU A 157 -5.51 -27.91 -4.02
CA LEU A 157 -6.82 -27.40 -3.58
C LEU A 157 -6.73 -26.58 -2.30
N ARG A 158 -5.85 -26.98 -1.38
CA ARG A 158 -5.67 -26.35 -0.07
C ARG A 158 -4.58 -25.27 -0.05
N GLY A 159 -3.94 -24.97 -1.18
CA GLY A 159 -2.79 -24.06 -1.23
C GLY A 159 -1.58 -24.53 -0.44
N GLY A 160 -1.38 -25.85 -0.31
CA GLY A 160 -0.31 -26.45 0.48
C GLY A 160 1.08 -26.35 -0.19
N SER A 161 2.14 -26.23 0.62
CA SER A 161 3.51 -26.12 0.11
C SER A 161 4.03 -27.45 -0.48
N VAL A 162 5.08 -27.38 -1.32
CA VAL A 162 5.76 -28.57 -1.88
C VAL A 162 6.28 -29.50 -0.78
N ASP A 163 6.63 -28.96 0.38
CA ASP A 163 7.07 -29.75 1.53
C ASP A 163 5.92 -30.50 2.21
N ASN A 164 4.72 -29.94 2.20
CA ASN A 164 3.52 -30.65 2.66
C ASN A 164 3.18 -31.79 1.70
N LEU A 165 3.18 -31.53 0.39
CA LEU A 165 3.02 -32.58 -0.62
C LEU A 165 4.10 -33.67 -0.49
N ARG A 166 5.36 -33.30 -0.27
CA ARG A 166 6.45 -34.25 -0.01
C ARG A 166 6.15 -35.14 1.19
N LYS A 167 5.71 -34.58 2.32
CA LYS A 167 5.36 -35.35 3.52
C LYS A 167 4.20 -36.31 3.25
N SER A 168 3.18 -35.85 2.52
CA SER A 168 2.04 -36.68 2.13
C SER A 168 2.44 -37.83 1.20
N ILE A 169 3.24 -37.56 0.17
CA ILE A 169 3.77 -38.60 -0.74
C ILE A 169 4.69 -39.57 0.00
N GLN A 170 5.52 -39.06 0.92
CA GLN A 170 6.40 -39.88 1.74
C GLN A 170 5.60 -40.85 2.62
N GLY A 171 4.55 -40.36 3.27
CA GLY A 171 3.66 -41.17 4.11
C GLY A 171 2.83 -42.16 3.30
N ALA A 172 2.27 -41.73 2.17
CA ALA A 172 1.36 -42.54 1.35
C ALA A 172 2.08 -43.69 0.60
N LEU A 173 3.34 -43.49 0.21
CA LEU A 173 4.10 -44.49 -0.57
C LEU A 173 5.22 -45.17 0.21
N GLY A 174 5.45 -44.80 1.48
CA GLY A 174 6.54 -45.34 2.30
C GLY A 174 7.93 -45.14 1.68
N THR A 175 8.13 -44.08 0.89
CA THR A 175 9.36 -43.86 0.13
C THR A 175 10.37 -43.01 0.89
N THR A 176 11.62 -42.93 0.40
CA THR A 176 12.64 -42.10 1.06
C THR A 176 12.35 -40.62 0.88
N LYS A 177 12.76 -39.78 1.85
CA LYS A 177 12.55 -38.32 1.82
C LYS A 177 12.99 -37.69 0.50
N GLY A 178 14.15 -38.08 -0.02
CA GLY A 178 14.68 -37.57 -1.28
C GLY A 178 13.85 -38.00 -2.50
N ARG A 179 13.34 -39.23 -2.51
CA ARG A 179 12.46 -39.72 -3.60
C ARG A 179 11.09 -39.04 -3.55
N ALA A 180 10.51 -38.87 -2.37
CA ALA A 180 9.26 -38.12 -2.20
C ALA A 180 9.40 -36.65 -2.62
N GLU A 181 10.53 -36.01 -2.31
CA GLU A 181 10.78 -34.61 -2.70
C GLU A 181 10.87 -34.46 -4.21
N ASN A 182 11.53 -35.41 -4.87
CA ASN A 182 11.65 -35.40 -6.33
C ASN A 182 10.29 -35.58 -7.01
N ILE A 183 9.43 -36.46 -6.49
CA ILE A 183 8.07 -36.66 -7.02
C ILE A 183 7.23 -35.40 -6.76
N ALA A 184 7.19 -34.89 -5.53
CA ALA A 184 6.42 -33.70 -5.18
C ALA A 184 6.78 -32.50 -6.08
N ARG A 185 8.07 -32.21 -6.23
CA ARG A 185 8.54 -31.10 -7.07
C ARG A 185 8.19 -31.29 -8.54
N THR A 186 8.35 -32.50 -9.07
CA THR A 186 8.10 -32.80 -10.48
C THR A 186 6.61 -32.69 -10.77
N GLU A 187 5.75 -33.27 -9.94
CA GLU A 187 4.31 -33.26 -10.18
C GLU A 187 3.70 -31.88 -9.95
N THR A 188 4.19 -31.09 -8.98
CA THR A 188 3.77 -29.69 -8.82
C THR A 188 4.09 -28.85 -10.06
N ILE A 189 5.34 -28.86 -10.55
CA ILE A 189 5.70 -28.04 -11.72
C ILE A 189 5.02 -28.54 -13.00
N THR A 190 4.80 -29.86 -13.13
CA THR A 190 4.02 -30.43 -14.23
C THR A 190 2.59 -29.89 -14.23
N ALA A 191 1.92 -29.93 -13.08
CA ALA A 191 0.55 -29.46 -12.94
C ALA A 191 0.42 -27.97 -13.29
N PHE A 192 1.38 -27.14 -12.86
CA PHE A 192 1.42 -25.72 -13.21
C PHE A 192 1.63 -25.47 -14.70
N ASN A 193 2.58 -26.15 -15.33
CA ASN A 193 2.87 -25.96 -16.77
C ASN A 193 1.76 -26.53 -17.67
N GLN A 194 1.10 -27.62 -17.26
CA GLN A 194 -0.09 -28.14 -17.95
C GLN A 194 -1.29 -27.21 -17.80
N GLY A 195 -1.49 -26.63 -16.61
CA GLY A 195 -2.49 -25.58 -16.40
C GLY A 195 -2.22 -24.36 -17.28
N ALA A 196 -0.96 -23.93 -17.38
CA ALA A 196 -0.55 -22.84 -18.27
C ALA A 196 -0.84 -23.16 -19.74
N ARG A 197 -0.45 -24.35 -20.22
CA ARG A 197 -0.76 -24.82 -21.58
C ARG A 197 -2.25 -24.79 -21.89
N LYS A 198 -3.10 -25.39 -21.04
CA LYS A 198 -4.55 -25.45 -21.29
C LYS A 198 -5.20 -24.09 -21.34
N ARG A 199 -4.70 -23.16 -20.50
CA ARG A 199 -5.07 -21.75 -20.58
C ARG A 199 -4.67 -21.17 -21.94
N TYR A 200 -3.42 -21.33 -22.36
CA TYR A 200 -2.95 -20.85 -23.66
C TYR A 200 -3.71 -21.45 -24.85
N GLU A 201 -4.11 -22.72 -24.74
CA GLU A 201 -4.87 -23.44 -25.76
C GLU A 201 -6.30 -22.91 -25.85
N GLY A 202 -6.94 -22.66 -24.71
CA GLY A 202 -8.24 -21.97 -24.63
C GLY A 202 -8.21 -20.54 -25.18
N TYR A 203 -7.04 -19.93 -25.33
CA TYR A 203 -6.84 -18.60 -25.92
C TYR A 203 -6.31 -18.63 -27.36
N GLY A 204 -6.30 -19.80 -28.01
CA GLY A 204 -5.91 -19.91 -29.43
C GLY A 204 -4.42 -19.72 -29.70
N ALA A 205 -3.54 -19.79 -28.70
CA ALA A 205 -2.10 -19.73 -28.93
C ALA A 205 -1.62 -21.01 -29.65
N GLU A 206 -0.95 -20.88 -30.78
CA GLU A 206 -0.47 -22.05 -31.54
C GLU A 206 0.90 -22.56 -31.07
N TYR A 207 1.74 -21.68 -30.50
CA TYR A 207 3.13 -21.99 -30.16
C TYR A 207 3.50 -21.53 -28.75
N LEU A 208 4.44 -22.26 -28.14
CA LEU A 208 4.99 -21.99 -26.82
C LEU A 208 6.52 -21.89 -26.89
N GLN A 209 7.10 -20.93 -26.18
CA GLN A 209 8.53 -20.82 -25.94
C GLN A 209 8.88 -21.43 -24.58
N ILE A 210 9.94 -22.24 -24.57
CA ILE A 210 10.46 -22.86 -23.34
C ILE A 210 11.43 -21.91 -22.66
N ILE A 211 11.17 -21.58 -21.40
CA ILE A 211 12.02 -20.70 -20.62
C ILE A 211 12.62 -21.52 -19.47
N ALA A 212 13.87 -21.96 -19.64
CA ALA A 212 14.65 -22.59 -18.57
C ALA A 212 15.48 -21.55 -17.79
N LEU A 213 15.52 -21.63 -16.47
CA LEU A 213 16.51 -20.84 -15.71
C LEU A 213 17.92 -21.43 -15.93
N VAL A 214 18.83 -20.66 -16.52
CA VAL A 214 20.14 -21.15 -17.00
C VAL A 214 21.26 -20.78 -16.01
N ASP A 215 21.67 -21.73 -15.17
CA ASP A 215 22.76 -21.61 -14.19
C ASP A 215 23.68 -22.86 -14.21
N GLN A 216 24.61 -22.96 -13.26
CA GLN A 216 25.54 -24.11 -13.14
C GLN A 216 24.85 -25.45 -12.84
N ARG A 217 23.59 -25.42 -12.39
CA ARG A 217 22.78 -26.60 -12.03
C ARG A 217 21.79 -26.97 -13.15
N THR A 218 21.72 -26.19 -14.23
CA THR A 218 20.87 -26.46 -15.38
C THR A 218 21.40 -27.65 -16.17
N THR A 219 20.55 -28.67 -16.32
CA THR A 219 20.92 -29.86 -17.09
C THR A 219 21.23 -29.49 -18.54
N PRO A 220 22.16 -30.21 -19.22
CA PRO A 220 22.44 -29.98 -20.63
C PRO A 220 21.16 -30.04 -21.50
N TRP A 221 20.21 -30.91 -21.15
CA TRP A 221 18.92 -31.00 -21.84
C TRP A 221 18.03 -29.76 -21.65
N CYS A 222 17.93 -29.19 -20.45
CA CYS A 222 17.16 -27.95 -20.24
C CYS A 222 17.85 -26.73 -20.86
N ARG A 223 19.18 -26.69 -20.85
CA ARG A 223 19.97 -25.65 -21.52
C ARG A 223 19.78 -25.71 -23.04
N TYR A 224 19.81 -26.90 -23.62
CA TYR A 224 19.54 -27.12 -25.05
C TYR A 224 18.11 -26.73 -25.49
N ARG A 225 17.15 -26.66 -24.56
CA ARG A 225 15.76 -26.30 -24.82
C ARG A 225 15.44 -24.83 -24.58
N HIS A 226 16.32 -24.12 -23.89
CA HIS A 226 16.10 -22.73 -23.52
C HIS A 226 15.83 -21.88 -24.77
N LEU A 227 14.76 -21.08 -24.71
CA LEU A 227 14.20 -20.24 -25.77
C LEU A 227 13.70 -20.94 -27.03
N ARG A 228 13.71 -22.28 -27.08
CA ARG A 228 13.19 -23.01 -28.23
C ARG A 228 11.67 -23.01 -28.24
N ILE A 229 11.12 -23.01 -29.44
CA ILE A 229 9.68 -22.98 -29.67
C ILE A 229 9.16 -24.38 -29.94
N ILE A 230 8.02 -24.72 -29.36
CA ILE A 230 7.25 -25.94 -29.61
C ILE A 230 5.81 -25.58 -29.98
N LYS A 231 5.07 -26.48 -30.62
CA LYS A 231 3.63 -26.29 -30.78
C LYS A 231 2.92 -26.44 -29.44
N ILE A 232 1.82 -25.74 -29.24
CA ILE A 232 1.04 -25.85 -27.99
C ILE A 232 0.53 -27.27 -27.74
N THR A 233 0.28 -28.01 -28.82
CA THR A 233 -0.16 -29.40 -28.79
C THR A 233 0.96 -30.35 -28.34
N ASP A 234 2.23 -29.92 -28.39
CA ASP A 234 3.38 -30.73 -28.00
C ASP A 234 3.55 -30.82 -26.47
N SER A 235 4.29 -31.84 -26.04
CA SER A 235 4.50 -32.11 -24.61
C SER A 235 5.17 -30.91 -23.92
N VAL A 236 4.55 -30.41 -22.85
CA VAL A 236 5.02 -29.24 -22.09
C VAL A 236 5.95 -29.65 -20.94
N PRO A 237 6.85 -28.76 -20.49
CA PRO A 237 7.90 -29.13 -19.56
C PRO A 237 7.39 -29.54 -18.18
N ALA A 238 7.80 -30.73 -17.77
CA ALA A 238 8.34 -30.99 -16.43
C ALA A 238 9.35 -32.11 -16.60
N TYR A 239 10.41 -31.75 -17.31
CA TYR A 239 11.18 -32.76 -17.99
C TYR A 239 12.11 -33.52 -17.05
N HIS A 240 12.52 -32.98 -15.91
CA HIS A 240 13.30 -33.77 -14.96
C HIS A 240 13.01 -33.41 -13.51
N TRP A 241 13.48 -34.25 -12.59
CA TRP A 241 13.43 -33.93 -11.16
C TRP A 241 14.20 -32.63 -10.92
N ARG A 242 13.55 -31.66 -10.25
CA ARG A 242 14.04 -30.28 -10.03
C ARG A 242 14.14 -29.41 -11.30
N CYS A 243 13.36 -29.70 -12.33
CA CYS A 243 13.20 -28.80 -13.46
C CYS A 243 12.71 -27.42 -12.95
N ARG A 244 13.34 -26.34 -13.43
CA ARG A 244 12.97 -24.93 -13.15
C ARG A 244 12.60 -24.23 -14.46
N SER A 245 11.96 -24.98 -15.34
CA SER A 245 11.55 -24.50 -16.66
C SER A 245 10.05 -24.20 -16.66
N THR A 246 9.69 -23.09 -17.29
CA THR A 246 8.31 -22.69 -17.52
C THR A 246 8.06 -22.52 -19.02
N VAL A 247 6.81 -22.28 -19.40
CA VAL A 247 6.39 -22.02 -20.79
C VAL A 247 5.65 -20.71 -20.90
N ALA A 248 5.94 -19.98 -21.98
CA ALA A 248 5.24 -18.77 -22.36
C ALA A 248 4.66 -18.92 -23.78
N PRO A 249 3.51 -18.33 -24.10
CA PRO A 249 2.98 -18.34 -25.46
C PRO A 249 3.83 -17.41 -26.34
N VAL A 250 4.18 -17.87 -27.54
CA VAL A 250 5.05 -17.14 -28.45
C VAL A 250 4.49 -17.19 -29.87
N ASP A 251 4.74 -16.16 -30.66
CA ASP A 251 4.65 -16.27 -32.11
C ASP A 251 6.07 -16.42 -32.66
N PRO A 252 6.37 -17.41 -33.51
CA PRO A 252 7.69 -17.57 -34.12
C PRO A 252 8.25 -16.30 -34.79
N ASP A 253 7.38 -15.42 -35.29
CA ASP A 253 7.78 -14.16 -35.94
C ASP A 253 8.31 -13.11 -34.96
N TRP A 254 8.19 -13.36 -33.65
CA TRP A 254 8.69 -12.46 -32.60
C TRP A 254 10.16 -12.69 -32.25
N ILE A 255 10.79 -13.75 -32.78
CA ILE A 255 12.18 -14.07 -32.47
C ILE A 255 13.12 -13.32 -33.41
N ASP A 256 13.96 -12.46 -32.85
CA ASP A 256 14.95 -11.70 -33.60
C ASP A 256 16.29 -12.45 -33.78
N GLU A 257 17.22 -11.86 -34.55
CA GLU A 257 18.52 -12.47 -34.83
C GLU A 257 19.41 -12.64 -33.59
N ASP A 258 19.24 -11.80 -32.57
CA ASP A 258 20.05 -11.87 -31.35
C ASP A 258 19.53 -12.97 -30.42
N ASP A 259 18.21 -13.15 -30.34
CA ASP A 259 17.58 -14.30 -29.67
C ASP A 259 17.96 -15.61 -30.36
N LEU A 260 18.01 -15.62 -31.69
CA LEU A 260 18.48 -16.78 -32.47
C LEU A 260 19.95 -17.10 -32.17
N LYS A 261 20.84 -16.09 -32.16
CA LYS A 261 22.27 -16.28 -31.82
C LYS A 261 22.44 -16.80 -30.40
N TRP A 262 21.66 -16.31 -29.46
CA TRP A 262 21.78 -16.72 -28.06
C TRP A 262 21.22 -18.13 -27.83
N MET A 263 20.08 -18.45 -28.43
CA MET A 263 19.55 -19.82 -28.50
C MET A 263 20.59 -20.77 -29.09
N GLN A 264 21.24 -20.40 -30.20
CA GLN A 264 22.31 -21.20 -30.83
C GLN A 264 23.54 -21.33 -29.91
N GLY A 265 23.91 -20.28 -29.18
CA GLY A 265 25.01 -20.30 -28.22
C GLY A 265 24.76 -21.24 -27.04
N GLU A 266 23.56 -21.23 -26.47
CA GLU A 266 23.18 -22.18 -25.40
C GLU A 266 23.07 -23.61 -25.93
N MET A 267 22.61 -23.79 -27.17
CA MET A 267 22.62 -25.09 -27.84
C MET A 267 24.05 -25.61 -28.06
N ALA A 268 25.00 -24.75 -28.44
CA ALA A 268 26.41 -25.13 -28.60
C ALA A 268 27.01 -25.55 -27.26
N ARG A 269 26.85 -24.72 -26.22
CA ARG A 269 27.31 -25.02 -24.86
C ARG A 269 26.72 -26.31 -24.30
N ALA A 270 25.46 -26.62 -24.61
CA ALA A 270 24.85 -27.88 -24.22
C ALA A 270 25.44 -29.10 -24.98
N LYS A 271 25.86 -28.93 -26.24
CA LYS A 271 26.53 -30.00 -27.00
C LYS A 271 27.96 -30.23 -26.52
N ASP A 272 28.65 -29.18 -26.11
CA ASP A 272 30.03 -29.24 -25.60
C ASP A 272 30.16 -30.08 -24.32
N THR A 273 29.05 -30.33 -23.61
CA THR A 273 29.03 -31.28 -22.47
C THR A 273 28.92 -32.75 -22.90
N GLY A 274 29.06 -33.07 -24.19
CA GLY A 274 28.91 -34.42 -24.74
C GLY A 274 27.45 -34.88 -24.87
N LEU A 275 26.48 -33.96 -24.90
CA LEU A 275 25.06 -34.29 -24.97
C LEU A 275 24.68 -34.94 -26.30
N ASN A 276 24.19 -36.18 -26.28
CA ASN A 276 23.71 -36.86 -27.48
C ASN A 276 22.29 -36.41 -27.87
N ILE A 277 22.21 -35.44 -28.78
CA ILE A 277 20.96 -34.84 -29.29
C ILE A 277 20.23 -35.66 -30.38
N SER A 278 20.82 -36.79 -30.81
CA SER A 278 20.20 -37.65 -31.84
C SER A 278 18.94 -38.34 -31.31
N GLY A 279 18.94 -38.71 -30.01
CA GLY A 279 17.82 -39.34 -29.32
C GLY A 279 16.86 -38.37 -28.61
N LYS A 280 15.82 -38.94 -27.99
CA LYS A 280 14.97 -38.24 -27.02
C LYS A 280 15.68 -38.13 -25.68
N ALA A 281 15.34 -37.13 -24.85
CA ALA A 281 15.90 -37.11 -23.51
C ALA A 281 15.35 -38.30 -22.68
N PRO A 282 16.07 -38.77 -21.64
CA PRO A 282 15.69 -39.95 -20.85
C PRO A 282 14.28 -39.89 -20.23
N PHE A 283 13.76 -38.69 -20.13
CA PHE A 283 12.51 -38.33 -19.47
C PHE A 283 11.43 -37.85 -20.43
N ASP A 284 11.71 -37.79 -21.74
CA ASP A 284 10.67 -37.52 -22.72
C ASP A 284 10.00 -38.82 -23.14
N ASP A 285 8.68 -38.77 -23.30
CA ASP A 285 7.95 -39.85 -23.95
C ASP A 285 8.20 -39.87 -25.46
N LYS A 286 8.25 -38.69 -26.09
CA LYS A 286 8.57 -38.48 -27.52
C LYS A 286 9.56 -37.32 -27.70
N LYS A 287 10.40 -37.36 -28.75
CA LYS A 287 11.34 -36.26 -29.06
C LYS A 287 10.53 -34.98 -29.35
N PRO A 288 10.80 -33.85 -28.66
CA PRO A 288 10.06 -32.62 -28.89
C PRO A 288 10.31 -32.07 -30.30
N ASN A 289 9.24 -31.63 -30.97
CA ASN A 289 9.35 -31.01 -32.28
C ASN A 289 9.60 -29.52 -32.11
N PHE A 290 10.84 -29.10 -32.30
CA PHE A 290 11.22 -27.72 -32.14
C PHE A 290 11.11 -26.97 -33.46
N ILE A 291 10.46 -25.82 -33.41
CA ILE A 291 10.31 -24.94 -34.55
C ILE A 291 11.53 -24.02 -34.60
N VAL A 292 12.14 -23.92 -35.78
CA VAL A 292 13.26 -23.03 -36.04
C VAL A 292 12.68 -21.76 -36.70
N PRO A 293 12.83 -20.57 -36.09
CA PRO A 293 12.46 -19.33 -36.75
C PRO A 293 13.42 -19.11 -37.90
N SER A 294 13.01 -19.47 -39.11
CA SER A 294 13.76 -19.16 -40.32
C SER A 294 12.77 -18.86 -41.44
N THR A 295 12.80 -17.62 -41.92
CA THR A 295 12.18 -17.14 -43.17
C THR A 295 10.64 -17.24 -43.27
N PHE A 296 9.89 -16.52 -42.43
CA PHE A 296 8.51 -16.15 -42.78
C PHE A 296 8.50 -14.75 -43.41
N LYS A 297 8.11 -14.72 -44.69
CA LYS A 297 8.15 -13.54 -45.57
C LYS A 297 6.97 -12.60 -45.27
N LYS A 298 7.28 -11.30 -45.24
CA LYS A 298 6.33 -10.17 -45.40
C LYS A 298 5.23 -10.47 -46.44
N GLN A 299 3.96 -10.52 -46.02
CA GLN A 299 2.76 -10.29 -46.84
C GLN A 299 1.59 -10.01 -45.88
N LYS A 300 0.58 -9.18 -46.15
CA LYS A 300 0.29 -8.17 -47.17
C LYS A 300 -0.95 -7.43 -46.62
N VAL A 301 -0.89 -6.11 -46.52
CA VAL A 301 -2.04 -5.28 -46.10
C VAL A 301 -3.14 -5.35 -47.17
N LEU A 302 -4.37 -5.66 -46.75
CA LEU A 302 -5.64 -5.57 -47.48
C LEU A 302 -6.66 -5.07 -46.45
N GLY A 303 -7.45 -4.02 -46.60
CA GLY A 303 -7.67 -3.03 -47.66
C GLY A 303 -8.66 -2.00 -47.10
N THR A 304 -8.49 -0.74 -47.49
CA THR A 304 -9.18 0.48 -47.04
C THR A 304 -10.61 0.67 -47.57
N SER A 305 -11.46 1.40 -46.83
CA SER A 305 -12.51 2.30 -47.37
C SER A 305 -13.04 3.22 -46.24
N SER A 306 -12.36 4.32 -45.93
CA SER A 306 -12.65 5.69 -46.41
C SER A 306 -13.87 6.38 -45.78
N THR A 307 -13.62 7.28 -44.82
CA THR A 307 -14.27 8.60 -44.77
C THR A 307 -13.37 9.63 -44.07
N GLN A 308 -12.82 10.50 -44.92
CA GLN A 308 -12.31 11.86 -44.74
C GLN A 308 -11.76 12.32 -43.37
N ALA A 309 -10.45 12.56 -43.40
CA ALA A 309 -9.66 13.21 -42.37
C ALA A 309 -9.94 14.71 -42.24
N ILE A 310 -10.06 15.18 -41.00
CA ILE A 310 -9.75 16.57 -40.63
C ILE A 310 -8.23 16.62 -40.41
N PRO A 311 -7.48 17.59 -40.99
CA PRO A 311 -6.03 17.62 -40.87
C PRO A 311 -5.65 18.09 -39.46
N ILE A 312 -5.06 17.20 -38.67
CA ILE A 312 -4.25 17.59 -37.51
C ILE A 312 -2.84 17.78 -38.05
N GLU A 313 -2.37 19.03 -38.08
CA GLU A 313 -0.97 19.31 -38.38
C GLU A 313 -0.04 18.51 -37.45
N PRO A 314 1.05 17.94 -37.95
CA PRO A 314 2.00 17.22 -37.11
C PRO A 314 2.58 18.17 -36.07
N ALA A 315 2.34 17.87 -34.79
CA ALA A 315 3.04 18.49 -33.69
C ALA A 315 4.55 18.38 -33.96
N LYS A 316 5.15 19.53 -34.21
CA LYS A 316 6.60 19.69 -34.38
C LYS A 316 7.31 19.06 -33.19
N ASN A 317 8.38 18.32 -33.47
CA ASN A 317 9.39 17.88 -32.53
C ASN A 317 9.61 18.92 -31.43
N ILE A 318 9.18 18.60 -30.20
CA ILE A 318 9.68 19.27 -29.00
C ILE A 318 10.93 18.49 -28.56
N PRO A 319 12.12 19.10 -28.54
CA PRO A 319 13.33 18.45 -28.06
C PRO A 319 13.18 18.05 -26.59
N ILE A 320 13.57 16.81 -26.27
CA ILE A 320 13.70 16.33 -24.90
C ILE A 320 14.98 16.92 -24.30
N LYS A 321 14.83 17.97 -23.51
CA LYS A 321 15.67 18.34 -22.35
C LYS A 321 14.84 19.35 -21.54
N PRO A 322 14.70 19.23 -20.21
CA PRO A 322 14.37 20.42 -19.44
C PRO A 322 15.63 21.28 -19.53
N GLU A 323 15.65 22.23 -20.47
CA GLU A 323 16.43 23.43 -20.26
C GLU A 323 15.83 24.09 -19.02
N LEU A 324 16.64 24.12 -17.96
CA LEU A 324 16.55 25.15 -16.91
C LEU A 324 16.13 26.45 -17.58
N SER A 325 15.16 27.17 -17.02
CA SER A 325 14.78 28.51 -17.51
C SER A 325 16.05 29.32 -17.78
N GLU A 326 16.39 29.53 -19.05
CA GLU A 326 17.58 30.32 -19.41
C GLU A 326 17.47 31.77 -18.88
N SER A 327 16.28 32.21 -18.46
CA SER A 327 16.05 33.51 -17.86
C SER A 327 16.66 33.70 -16.47
N ASP A 328 16.97 32.65 -15.71
CA ASP A 328 17.63 32.76 -14.39
C ASP A 328 19.15 32.54 -14.45
N SER A 329 19.69 32.25 -15.65
CA SER A 329 21.10 31.86 -15.83
C SER A 329 22.10 33.01 -15.83
N GLN A 330 21.65 34.28 -15.73
CA GLN A 330 22.55 35.43 -15.70
C GLN A 330 23.18 35.69 -14.33
N ASP A 331 22.53 35.30 -13.24
CA ASP A 331 23.00 35.69 -11.91
C ASP A 331 24.07 34.76 -11.33
N PHE A 332 24.09 33.48 -11.71
CA PHE A 332 25.09 32.52 -11.23
C PHE A 332 26.28 32.37 -12.19
N PRO A 333 27.53 32.26 -11.69
CA PRO A 333 28.72 32.14 -12.53
C PRO A 333 28.65 30.87 -13.40
N LYS A 334 29.14 30.94 -14.65
CA LYS A 334 29.12 29.77 -15.56
C LYS A 334 30.05 28.65 -15.10
N ASP A 335 31.18 29.01 -14.49
CA ASP A 335 32.17 28.07 -13.95
C ASP A 335 32.29 28.28 -12.42
N PRO A 336 31.94 27.28 -11.59
CA PRO A 336 31.97 27.39 -10.13
C PRO A 336 33.38 27.26 -9.53
N THR A 337 34.39 26.97 -10.34
CA THR A 337 35.77 26.73 -9.88
C THR A 337 36.62 28.00 -9.79
N ASN A 338 36.32 29.01 -10.60
CA ASN A 338 37.08 30.27 -10.66
C ASN A 338 36.58 31.34 -9.67
N LEU A 339 36.13 30.92 -8.48
CA LEU A 339 35.64 31.81 -7.43
C LEU A 339 36.68 31.96 -6.32
N THR A 340 36.84 33.18 -5.81
CA THR A 340 37.79 33.47 -4.73
C THR A 340 37.20 33.04 -3.40
N VAL A 341 37.87 32.14 -2.68
CA VAL A 341 37.47 31.73 -1.34
C VAL A 341 37.75 32.86 -0.36
N ILE A 342 36.70 33.44 0.24
CA ILE A 342 36.83 34.46 1.27
C ILE A 342 37.14 33.81 2.61
N ARG A 343 36.33 32.82 3.01
CA ARG A 343 36.48 32.10 4.28
C ARG A 343 35.75 30.77 4.27
N GLN A 344 36.19 29.87 5.14
CA GLN A 344 35.45 28.66 5.50
C GLN A 344 34.26 29.04 6.39
N LEU A 345 33.08 28.50 6.10
CA LEU A 345 31.86 28.75 6.90
C LEU A 345 31.63 27.67 7.97
N GLY A 346 32.37 26.56 7.91
CA GLY A 346 32.21 25.42 8.83
C GLY A 346 31.12 24.44 8.37
N GLY A 347 30.81 23.45 9.22
CA GLY A 347 29.87 22.37 8.91
C GLY A 347 30.53 21.09 8.38
N SER A 348 29.80 19.98 8.42
CA SER A 348 30.28 18.65 8.06
C SER A 348 30.52 18.45 6.56
N THR A 349 30.00 19.34 5.72
CA THR A 349 30.08 19.27 4.25
C THR A 349 31.11 20.24 3.64
N GLY A 350 31.93 20.90 4.45
CA GLY A 350 32.99 21.80 3.98
C GLY A 350 32.48 23.04 3.23
N ALA A 351 31.48 23.74 3.79
CA ALA A 351 30.89 24.92 3.16
C ALA A 351 31.87 26.10 3.13
N GLU A 352 32.00 26.75 1.97
CA GLU A 352 32.91 27.87 1.74
C GLU A 352 32.15 29.11 1.29
N LEU A 353 32.50 30.27 1.85
CA LEU A 353 32.07 31.55 1.30
C LEU A 353 33.01 31.91 0.15
N VAL A 354 32.45 32.03 -1.04
CA VAL A 354 33.19 32.36 -2.26
C VAL A 354 32.63 33.64 -2.89
N GLU A 355 33.50 34.40 -3.55
CA GLU A 355 33.14 35.62 -4.26
C GLU A 355 33.46 35.49 -5.74
N ASP A 356 32.51 35.91 -6.57
CA ASP A 356 32.75 36.14 -7.99
C ASP A 356 33.34 37.53 -8.15
N THR A 357 34.65 37.61 -8.39
CA THR A 357 35.39 38.87 -8.52
C THR A 357 34.96 39.70 -9.73
N SER A 358 34.25 39.09 -10.69
CA SER A 358 33.73 39.81 -11.87
C SER A 358 32.42 40.56 -11.58
N THR A 359 31.61 40.08 -10.63
CA THR A 359 30.31 40.66 -10.28
C THR A 359 30.24 41.23 -8.86
N GLY A 360 31.20 40.88 -7.99
CA GLY A 360 31.20 41.20 -6.56
C GLY A 360 30.18 40.39 -5.74
N LYS A 361 29.44 39.47 -6.37
CA LYS A 361 28.44 38.65 -5.69
C LYS A 361 29.09 37.52 -4.89
N ARG A 362 28.48 37.20 -3.74
CA ARG A 362 28.93 36.15 -2.82
C ARG A 362 28.00 34.96 -2.83
N TYR A 363 28.61 33.78 -2.78
CA TYR A 363 27.91 32.49 -2.78
C TYR A 363 28.46 31.60 -1.67
N VAL A 364 27.62 30.69 -1.19
CA VAL A 364 28.02 29.54 -0.40
C VAL A 364 28.28 28.38 -1.35
N ARG A 365 29.51 27.92 -1.43
CA ARG A 365 29.91 26.75 -2.19
C ARG A 365 29.91 25.52 -1.29
N LYS A 366 29.26 24.45 -1.75
CA LYS A 366 29.25 23.14 -1.09
C LYS A 366 29.61 22.04 -2.07
N THR A 367 30.42 21.11 -1.57
CA THR A 367 30.70 19.82 -2.19
C THR A 367 30.27 18.77 -1.17
N GLY A 368 29.04 18.26 -1.29
CA GLY A 368 28.46 17.39 -0.26
C GLY A 368 29.30 16.12 0.01
N ALA A 369 28.96 15.39 1.08
CA ALA A 369 29.68 14.16 1.45
C ALA A 369 29.60 13.07 0.36
N SER A 370 28.53 13.11 -0.45
CA SER A 370 28.37 12.32 -1.66
C SER A 370 27.58 13.11 -2.72
N GLN A 371 27.66 12.69 -3.98
CA GLN A 371 26.90 13.30 -5.06
C GLN A 371 25.37 13.22 -4.82
N GLY A 372 24.87 12.09 -4.30
CA GLY A 372 23.43 11.94 -4.01
C GLY A 372 22.95 12.88 -2.90
N HIS A 373 23.79 13.13 -1.89
CA HIS A 373 23.47 14.03 -0.79
C HIS A 373 23.30 15.48 -1.26
N ILE A 374 24.22 15.97 -2.09
CA ILE A 374 24.16 17.35 -2.60
C ILE A 374 23.04 17.56 -3.63
N GLU A 375 22.73 16.52 -4.42
CA GLU A 375 21.58 16.52 -5.34
C GLU A 375 20.26 16.62 -4.57
N GLU A 376 20.08 15.84 -3.49
CA GLU A 376 18.87 15.91 -2.66
C GLU A 376 18.75 17.20 -1.86
N GLU A 377 19.87 17.78 -1.42
CA GLU A 377 19.88 19.13 -0.84
C GLU A 377 19.38 20.17 -1.86
N PHE A 378 19.84 20.08 -3.12
CA PHE A 378 19.34 20.94 -4.20
C PHE A 378 17.85 20.71 -4.47
N TYR A 379 17.40 19.45 -4.55
CA TYR A 379 15.99 19.13 -4.75
C TYR A 379 15.09 19.65 -3.61
N ALA A 380 15.56 19.58 -2.36
CA ALA A 380 14.84 20.14 -1.23
C ALA A 380 14.68 21.66 -1.36
N ASP A 381 15.75 22.37 -1.74
CA ASP A 381 15.70 23.83 -1.98
C ASP A 381 14.73 24.18 -3.10
N GLN A 382 14.76 23.45 -4.22
CA GLN A 382 13.81 23.70 -5.33
C GLN A 382 12.35 23.50 -4.90
N VAL A 383 12.07 22.51 -4.05
CA VAL A 383 10.71 22.29 -3.52
C VAL A 383 10.31 23.41 -2.57
N TYR A 384 11.20 23.83 -1.68
CA TYR A 384 10.95 24.96 -0.79
C TYR A 384 10.67 26.24 -1.57
N GLU A 385 11.54 26.59 -2.53
CA GLU A 385 11.40 27.77 -3.38
C GLU A 385 10.08 27.74 -4.16
N ALA A 386 9.75 26.60 -4.79
CA ALA A 386 8.51 26.45 -5.56
C ALA A 386 7.23 26.57 -4.71
N LEU A 387 7.33 26.27 -3.41
CA LEU A 387 6.24 26.45 -2.44
C LEU A 387 6.29 27.80 -1.71
N GLY A 388 7.14 28.72 -2.16
CA GLY A 388 7.27 30.07 -1.61
C GLY A 388 7.93 30.12 -0.23
N VAL A 389 8.63 29.06 0.17
CA VAL A 389 9.40 29.03 1.41
C VAL A 389 10.72 29.76 1.19
N PRO A 390 11.09 30.75 2.04
CA PRO A 390 12.36 31.45 1.88
C PRO A 390 13.56 30.49 2.00
N VAL A 391 14.23 30.29 0.89
CA VAL A 391 15.52 29.60 0.75
C VAL A 391 16.41 30.45 -0.17
N PRO A 392 17.75 30.40 -0.01
CA PRO A 392 18.62 31.05 -0.98
C PRO A 392 18.41 30.43 -2.36
N LYS A 393 18.47 31.25 -3.43
CA LYS A 393 18.53 30.68 -4.78
C LYS A 393 19.74 29.78 -4.88
N THR A 394 19.60 28.66 -5.58
CA THR A 394 20.68 27.68 -5.71
C THR A 394 20.88 27.21 -7.13
N ARG A 395 22.10 26.77 -7.42
CA ARG A 395 22.47 26.14 -8.69
C ARG A 395 23.39 24.95 -8.43
N LEU A 396 23.02 23.82 -9.02
CA LEU A 396 23.85 22.63 -9.05
C LEU A 396 24.68 22.59 -10.35
N TYR A 397 25.97 22.28 -10.23
CA TYR A 397 26.92 22.18 -11.32
C TYR A 397 27.43 20.75 -11.49
N ASP A 398 27.94 20.46 -12.69
CA ASP A 398 28.61 19.19 -12.99
C ASP A 398 29.74 18.91 -11.99
N LYS A 399 29.89 17.65 -11.57
CA LYS A 399 30.81 17.16 -10.51
C LYS A 399 30.36 17.41 -9.06
N GLY A 400 29.09 17.73 -8.82
CA GLY A 400 28.51 17.76 -7.47
C GLY A 400 28.87 19.00 -6.66
N ILE A 401 29.13 20.13 -7.34
CA ILE A 401 29.30 21.44 -6.71
C ILE A 401 27.95 22.14 -6.71
N LYS A 402 27.48 22.57 -5.53
CA LYS A 402 26.30 23.41 -5.37
C LYS A 402 26.73 24.80 -4.94
N LEU A 403 26.18 25.82 -5.60
CA LEU A 403 26.27 27.22 -5.15
C LEU A 403 24.90 27.67 -4.65
N SER A 404 24.87 28.33 -3.51
CA SER A 404 23.71 29.03 -2.97
C SER A 404 24.03 30.51 -2.83
N GLU A 405 23.09 31.41 -3.09
CA GLU A 405 23.30 32.84 -2.79
C GLU A 405 23.63 33.05 -1.31
N PHE A 406 24.58 33.95 -1.02
CA PHE A 406 24.88 34.29 0.37
C PHE A 406 23.81 35.25 0.91
N ILE A 407 23.09 34.82 1.95
CA ILE A 407 22.09 35.64 2.63
C ILE A 407 22.76 36.49 3.70
N GLU A 408 22.69 37.82 3.56
CA GLU A 408 23.10 38.75 4.60
C GLU A 408 22.07 38.79 5.72
N GLY A 409 22.47 38.35 6.91
CA GLY A 409 21.57 38.26 8.06
C GLY A 409 22.26 37.71 9.30
N LYS A 410 21.46 37.39 10.31
CA LYS A 410 21.91 36.79 11.57
C LYS A 410 21.28 35.41 11.76
N PRO A 411 21.98 34.44 12.36
CA PRO A 411 21.38 33.15 12.68
C PRO A 411 20.28 33.31 13.73
N LEU A 412 19.30 32.40 13.74
CA LEU A 412 18.17 32.40 14.66
C LEU A 412 18.60 32.47 16.14
N SER A 413 19.73 31.85 16.49
CA SER A 413 20.33 31.92 17.84
C SER A 413 20.70 33.33 18.33
N SER A 414 20.77 34.33 17.43
CA SER A 414 21.08 35.72 17.78
C SER A 414 19.87 36.50 18.32
N PHE A 415 18.67 35.93 18.24
CA PHE A 415 17.43 36.60 18.60
C PHE A 415 16.88 36.07 19.93
N SER A 416 16.14 36.91 20.67
CA SER A 416 15.51 36.52 21.94
C SER A 416 14.22 37.31 22.18
N GLY A 417 13.50 36.97 23.25
CA GLY A 417 12.29 37.69 23.64
C GLY A 417 11.17 37.64 22.59
N ASP A 418 10.45 38.75 22.42
CA ASP A 418 9.29 38.82 21.53
C ASP A 418 9.67 38.84 20.05
N GLU A 419 10.86 39.33 19.71
CA GLU A 419 11.40 39.27 18.35
C GLU A 419 11.58 37.81 17.90
N LEU A 420 12.16 36.97 18.75
CA LEU A 420 12.31 35.54 18.47
C LEU A 420 10.95 34.84 18.29
N LYS A 421 9.95 35.18 19.12
CA LYS A 421 8.60 34.63 18.98
C LYS A 421 7.96 35.02 17.65
N ALA A 422 8.12 36.27 17.22
CA ALA A 422 7.61 36.72 15.92
C ALA A 422 8.30 35.99 14.75
N ILE A 423 9.62 35.76 14.84
CA ILE A 423 10.36 34.97 13.85
C ILE A 423 9.89 33.51 13.86
N HIS A 424 9.67 32.90 15.03
CA HIS A 424 9.11 31.55 15.12
C HIS A 424 7.77 31.43 14.40
N LYS A 425 6.87 32.42 14.54
CA LYS A 425 5.58 32.41 13.81
C LYS A 425 5.78 32.41 12.29
N LYS A 426 6.72 33.19 11.75
CA LYS A 426 7.06 33.14 10.31
C LYS A 426 7.62 31.79 9.89
N ILE A 427 8.46 31.16 10.70
CA ILE A 427 9.00 29.81 10.39
C ILE A 427 7.87 28.77 10.37
N GLN A 428 6.93 28.86 11.33
CA GLN A 428 5.79 27.96 11.49
C GLN A 428 4.85 27.95 10.29
N GLU A 429 4.76 29.02 9.49
CA GLU A 429 3.93 29.11 8.28
C GLU A 429 4.26 28.03 7.23
N HIS A 430 5.45 27.43 7.31
CA HIS A 430 5.89 26.37 6.38
C HIS A 430 6.22 25.05 7.09
N PHE A 431 5.74 24.85 8.32
CA PHE A 431 6.00 23.64 9.10
C PHE A 431 5.60 22.34 8.38
N ALA A 432 4.44 22.32 7.70
CA ALA A 432 3.95 21.12 7.04
C ALA A 432 4.90 20.61 5.95
N ILE A 433 5.54 21.51 5.18
CA ILE A 433 6.51 21.10 4.17
C ILE A 433 7.84 20.69 4.79
N ASP A 434 8.26 21.33 5.89
CA ASP A 434 9.44 20.88 6.67
C ASP A 434 9.25 19.41 7.12
N ALA A 435 8.05 19.06 7.59
CA ALA A 435 7.67 17.71 7.99
C ALA A 435 7.52 16.73 6.81
N ILE A 436 6.87 17.15 5.70
CA ILE A 436 6.71 16.31 4.50
C ILE A 436 8.07 16.00 3.87
N LEU A 437 9.01 16.95 3.86
CA LEU A 437 10.40 16.72 3.44
C LEU A 437 11.23 15.98 4.50
N GLY A 438 10.69 15.74 5.69
CA GLY A 438 11.37 15.03 6.77
C GLY A 438 12.64 15.75 7.24
N ASN A 439 12.65 17.09 7.19
CA ASN A 439 13.83 17.89 7.49
C ASN A 439 13.97 18.13 9.01
N TRP A 440 14.39 17.10 9.76
CA TRP A 440 14.62 17.22 11.20
C TRP A 440 15.70 18.24 11.58
N ASP A 441 16.61 18.57 10.66
CA ASP A 441 17.70 19.49 10.90
C ASP A 441 17.40 20.92 10.39
N VAL A 442 16.15 21.23 10.06
CA VAL A 442 15.74 22.55 9.54
C VAL A 442 16.15 23.73 10.44
N ILE A 443 16.24 23.51 11.76
CA ILE A 443 16.70 24.53 12.72
C ILE A 443 18.22 24.50 12.88
N GLY A 444 18.87 23.36 12.70
CA GLY A 444 20.29 23.16 12.99
C GLY A 444 20.58 22.96 14.47
N VAL A 445 21.75 22.39 14.77
CA VAL A 445 22.18 22.06 16.14
C VAL A 445 22.28 23.32 17.02
N SER A 446 22.75 24.42 16.43
CA SER A 446 22.98 25.69 17.13
C SER A 446 21.99 26.78 16.70
N ALA A 447 20.85 26.41 16.14
CA ALA A 447 19.89 27.34 15.52
C ALA A 447 20.54 28.21 14.42
N ASP A 448 21.40 27.58 13.63
CA ASP A 448 22.26 28.14 12.59
C ASP A 448 21.77 27.86 11.17
N ASN A 449 20.87 26.88 10.98
CA ASN A 449 20.26 26.56 9.69
C ASN A 449 19.09 27.49 9.33
N ILE A 450 18.82 28.50 10.17
CA ILE A 450 17.90 29.59 9.86
C ILE A 450 18.66 30.92 9.93
N ILE A 451 18.74 31.62 8.80
CA ILE A 451 19.29 32.98 8.71
C ILE A 451 18.15 33.96 8.55
N VAL A 452 18.05 34.93 9.46
CA VAL A 452 17.08 36.00 9.38
C VAL A 452 17.74 37.18 8.69
N ASP A 453 17.22 37.56 7.52
CA ASP A 453 17.75 38.69 6.75
C ASP A 453 17.49 40.04 7.44
N ASN A 454 18.01 41.11 6.86
CA ASN A 454 17.83 42.47 7.40
C ASN A 454 16.35 42.94 7.39
N ASN A 455 15.45 42.27 6.66
CA ASN A 455 14.01 42.55 6.63
C ASN A 455 13.22 41.68 7.62
N GLY A 456 13.89 40.82 8.40
CA GLY A 456 13.27 39.92 9.34
C GLY A 456 12.62 38.69 8.69
N ILE A 457 13.04 38.30 7.49
CA ILE A 457 12.58 37.09 6.78
C ILE A 457 13.49 35.92 7.16
N PRO A 458 12.95 34.81 7.71
CA PRO A 458 13.75 33.64 8.07
C PRO A 458 13.96 32.72 6.85
N TYR A 459 15.19 32.70 6.34
CA TYR A 459 15.64 31.79 5.29
C TYR A 459 16.09 30.46 5.89
N ARG A 460 15.60 29.35 5.33
CA ARG A 460 16.15 28.02 5.58
C ARG A 460 17.43 27.88 4.78
N VAL A 461 18.54 27.67 5.46
CA VAL A 461 19.84 27.38 4.85
C VAL A 461 20.27 25.99 5.28
N ASP A 462 21.05 25.32 4.44
CA ASP A 462 21.54 23.96 4.75
C ASP A 462 20.44 22.90 4.92
N ASN A 463 19.68 22.65 3.85
CA ASN A 463 18.64 21.63 3.83
C ASN A 463 19.16 20.20 3.58
N GLY A 464 20.42 19.92 3.95
CA GLY A 464 21.08 18.63 3.70
C GLY A 464 20.49 17.49 4.53
N GLY A 465 19.69 17.82 5.56
CA GLY A 465 18.93 16.88 6.37
C GLY A 465 17.52 16.58 5.85
N ALA A 466 17.14 17.06 4.68
CA ALA A 466 15.85 16.76 4.04
C ALA A 466 15.89 15.46 3.21
N LEU A 467 14.71 14.95 2.86
CA LEU A 467 14.53 13.76 2.02
C LEU A 467 15.21 12.52 2.62
N ARG A 468 15.93 11.73 1.81
CA ARG A 468 16.48 10.44 2.24
C ARG A 468 17.75 10.57 3.08
N TYR A 469 18.38 11.74 3.08
CA TYR A 469 19.65 11.96 3.78
C TYR A 469 19.46 12.67 5.12
N ARG A 470 20.31 12.33 6.07
CA ARG A 470 20.57 13.07 7.30
C ARG A 470 21.58 14.18 7.02
N ALA A 471 21.68 15.16 7.92
CA ALA A 471 22.60 16.29 7.79
C ALA A 471 24.07 15.88 7.56
N MET A 472 24.48 14.72 8.10
CA MET A 472 25.84 14.18 7.94
C MET A 472 26.03 13.29 6.69
N GLY A 473 25.02 13.19 5.81
CA GLY A 473 25.07 12.41 4.57
C GLY A 473 24.73 10.93 4.71
N GLU A 474 24.36 10.46 5.91
CA GLU A 474 23.83 9.11 6.12
C GLU A 474 22.38 9.00 5.62
N LEU A 475 21.96 7.81 5.17
CA LEU A 475 20.57 7.57 4.80
C LEU A 475 19.68 7.44 6.05
N LYS A 476 18.43 7.89 5.92
CA LYS A 476 17.37 7.72 6.95
C LYS A 476 16.76 6.32 6.97
N GLU A 477 17.11 5.46 6.02
CA GLU A 477 16.59 4.09 5.86
C GLU A 477 15.07 4.03 6.10
N ASP A 478 14.61 3.22 7.06
CA ASP A 478 13.19 2.99 7.37
C ASP A 478 12.46 4.25 7.87
N GLN A 479 13.17 5.29 8.31
CA GLN A 479 12.57 6.53 8.78
C GLN A 479 12.01 7.39 7.62
N TRP A 480 12.56 7.23 6.41
CA TRP A 480 12.02 7.90 5.21
C TRP A 480 11.05 6.98 4.46
N ASN A 481 9.76 7.14 4.75
CA ASN A 481 8.70 6.32 4.16
C ASN A 481 7.43 7.15 3.91
N ARG A 482 6.34 6.51 3.48
CA ARG A 482 5.06 7.16 3.15
C ARG A 482 4.36 7.84 4.33
N TYR A 483 4.76 7.56 5.57
CA TYR A 483 4.12 8.05 6.79
C TYR A 483 4.90 9.26 7.34
N PRO A 484 4.34 10.49 7.27
CA PRO A 484 5.03 11.70 7.74
C PRO A 484 4.92 11.86 9.26
N THR A 485 5.59 10.97 10.01
CA THR A 485 5.63 11.02 11.49
C THR A 485 6.24 12.31 12.04
N GLU A 486 6.95 13.04 11.21
CA GLU A 486 7.55 14.34 11.45
C GLU A 486 6.52 15.43 11.77
N LEU A 487 5.27 15.29 11.31
CA LEU A 487 4.16 16.16 11.71
C LEU A 487 3.94 16.20 13.23
N PHE A 488 4.41 15.18 13.95
CA PHE A 488 4.31 15.09 15.41
C PHE A 488 5.69 15.14 16.06
N THR A 489 6.66 14.37 15.55
CA THR A 489 7.98 14.29 16.19
C THR A 489 8.74 15.61 16.17
N MET A 490 8.55 16.46 15.16
CA MET A 490 9.19 17.77 15.12
C MET A 490 8.60 18.79 16.10
N ARG A 491 7.40 18.54 16.63
CA ARG A 491 6.71 19.37 17.61
C ARG A 491 6.97 18.94 19.06
N ASP A 492 7.61 17.79 19.26
CA ASP A 492 8.01 17.31 20.58
C ASP A 492 8.93 18.33 21.27
N ALA A 493 8.52 18.83 22.43
CA ALA A 493 9.22 19.83 23.21
C ALA A 493 10.65 19.41 23.62
N ASN A 494 10.94 18.10 23.64
CA ASN A 494 12.28 17.58 23.92
C ASN A 494 13.23 17.75 22.73
N ARG A 495 12.72 18.02 21.53
CA ARG A 495 13.51 18.28 20.33
C ARG A 495 13.75 19.77 20.13
N LYS A 496 14.86 20.11 19.46
CA LYS A 496 15.20 21.50 19.12
C LYS A 496 14.13 22.14 18.24
N THR A 497 13.63 21.39 17.26
CA THR A 497 12.50 21.78 16.41
C THR A 497 11.24 22.08 17.23
N GLY A 498 11.01 21.38 18.34
CA GLY A 498 9.86 21.60 19.23
C GLY A 498 9.88 22.95 19.93
N LYS A 499 11.05 23.59 20.10
CA LYS A 499 11.12 24.99 20.58
C LYS A 499 10.53 25.99 19.60
N VAL A 500 10.51 25.63 18.32
CA VAL A 500 9.98 26.46 17.23
C VAL A 500 8.57 26.02 16.86
N TYR A 501 8.29 24.71 16.75
CA TYR A 501 7.01 24.20 16.27
C TYR A 501 6.05 23.72 17.36
N GLY A 502 6.48 23.61 18.62
CA GLY A 502 5.70 22.94 19.66
C GLY A 502 4.34 23.55 19.98
N ASP A 503 4.17 24.85 19.75
CA ASP A 503 2.90 25.57 19.99
C ASP A 503 2.02 25.72 18.74
N ILE A 504 2.46 25.24 17.56
CA ILE A 504 1.63 25.27 16.35
C ILE A 504 0.39 24.39 16.56
N GLN A 505 -0.78 24.94 16.24
CA GLN A 505 -2.01 24.18 16.31
C GLN A 505 -2.13 23.29 15.08
N ILE A 506 -2.59 22.05 15.29
CA ILE A 506 -2.73 21.09 14.20
C ILE A 506 -3.66 21.60 13.08
N THR A 507 -4.64 22.44 13.41
CA THR A 507 -5.52 23.11 12.43
C THR A 507 -4.78 24.04 11.48
N GLU A 508 -3.71 24.69 11.94
CA GLU A 508 -2.84 25.52 11.10
C GLU A 508 -2.01 24.64 10.15
N VAL A 509 -1.47 23.53 10.67
CA VAL A 509 -0.71 22.53 9.89
C VAL A 509 -1.55 21.99 8.72
N PHE A 510 -2.84 21.72 8.92
CA PHE A 510 -3.69 21.20 7.86
C PHE A 510 -3.99 22.20 6.74
N SER A 511 -4.08 23.49 7.07
CA SER A 511 -4.23 24.54 6.06
C SER A 511 -3.00 24.58 5.15
N GLN A 512 -1.82 24.38 5.73
CA GLN A 512 -0.56 24.26 4.97
C GLN A 512 -0.52 22.98 4.11
N ILE A 513 -0.99 21.84 4.63
CA ILE A 513 -1.05 20.57 3.89
C ILE A 513 -1.94 20.68 2.64
N GLU A 514 -3.10 21.32 2.74
CA GLU A 514 -3.98 21.51 1.58
C GLU A 514 -3.33 22.43 0.52
N HIS A 515 -2.58 23.45 0.94
CA HIS A 515 -1.78 24.26 0.01
C HIS A 515 -0.75 23.41 -0.74
N ILE A 516 -0.01 22.54 -0.04
CA ILE A 516 0.99 21.65 -0.66
C ILE A 516 0.34 20.67 -1.62
N LYS A 517 -0.80 20.08 -1.23
CA LYS A 517 -1.56 19.14 -2.08
C LYS A 517 -2.04 19.78 -3.38
N ASN A 518 -2.51 21.03 -3.32
CA ASN A 518 -2.95 21.78 -4.49
C ASN A 518 -1.78 22.15 -5.42
N ASN A 519 -0.56 22.20 -4.89
CA ASN A 519 0.68 22.47 -5.63
C ASN A 519 1.56 21.22 -5.77
N LYS A 520 1.00 20.00 -5.71
CA LYS A 520 1.80 18.75 -5.75
C LYS A 520 2.61 18.55 -7.03
N ASN A 521 2.30 19.29 -8.09
CA ASN A 521 3.06 19.33 -9.34
C ASN A 521 4.48 19.88 -9.15
N VAL A 522 4.78 20.59 -8.04
CA VAL A 522 6.16 20.98 -7.69
C VAL A 522 7.08 19.78 -7.53
N PHE A 523 6.54 18.56 -7.30
CA PHE A 523 7.33 17.33 -7.21
C PHE A 523 7.64 16.70 -8.58
N ASP A 524 7.08 17.20 -9.68
CA ASP A 524 7.23 16.57 -11.00
C ASP A 524 8.65 16.67 -11.58
N SER A 525 9.41 17.68 -11.15
CA SER A 525 10.82 17.87 -11.50
C SER A 525 11.77 16.92 -10.75
N LEU A 526 11.27 16.20 -9.73
CA LEU A 526 12.08 15.35 -8.88
C LEU A 526 12.29 13.94 -9.45
N PRO A 527 13.38 13.25 -9.08
CA PRO A 527 13.55 11.83 -9.36
C PRO A 527 12.34 11.00 -8.94
N SER A 528 11.95 10.02 -9.77
CA SER A 528 10.69 9.26 -9.60
C SER A 528 10.52 8.60 -8.22
N VAL A 529 11.62 8.15 -7.61
CA VAL A 529 11.63 7.57 -6.26
C VAL A 529 11.21 8.61 -5.22
N LEU A 530 11.82 9.79 -5.23
CA LEU A 530 11.52 10.90 -4.31
C LEU A 530 10.11 11.43 -4.55
N ARG A 531 9.75 11.68 -5.82
CA ARG A 531 8.41 12.12 -6.21
C ARG A 531 7.32 11.18 -5.69
N THR A 532 7.50 9.86 -5.83
CA THR A 532 6.49 8.90 -5.35
C THR A 532 6.31 9.01 -3.85
N THR A 533 7.40 8.98 -3.08
CA THR A 533 7.32 9.03 -1.62
C THR A 533 6.75 10.36 -1.13
N LEU A 534 7.11 11.49 -1.75
CA LEU A 534 6.55 12.80 -1.39
C LEU A 534 5.05 12.87 -1.69
N VAL A 535 4.60 12.39 -2.84
CA VAL A 535 3.16 12.31 -3.16
C VAL A 535 2.42 11.43 -2.15
N GLU A 536 2.98 10.27 -1.79
CA GLU A 536 2.39 9.39 -0.77
C GLU A 536 2.34 10.05 0.61
N ARG A 537 3.41 10.74 1.03
CA ARG A 537 3.47 11.50 2.29
C ARG A 537 2.46 12.64 2.31
N THR A 538 2.33 13.41 1.23
CA THR A 538 1.34 14.48 1.10
C THR A 538 -0.09 13.94 1.13
N ASN A 539 -0.35 12.80 0.48
CA ASN A 539 -1.66 12.16 0.52
C ASN A 539 -2.03 11.68 1.93
N GLU A 540 -1.08 11.05 2.64
CA GLU A 540 -1.31 10.61 4.02
C GLU A 540 -1.50 11.82 4.96
N ALA A 541 -0.72 12.89 4.80
CA ALA A 541 -0.89 14.14 5.54
C ALA A 541 -2.29 14.76 5.29
N SER A 542 -2.77 14.79 4.05
CA SER A 542 -4.10 15.31 3.70
C SER A 542 -5.22 14.44 4.26
N ARG A 543 -5.02 13.11 4.33
CA ARG A 543 -5.96 12.20 5.03
C ARG A 543 -6.09 12.58 6.50
N LEU A 544 -4.97 12.78 7.21
CA LEU A 544 -4.97 13.22 8.61
C LEU A 544 -5.67 14.58 8.78
N GLY A 545 -5.42 15.52 7.86
CA GLY A 545 -6.12 16.82 7.87
C GLY A 545 -7.62 16.72 7.66
N SER A 546 -8.07 15.77 6.84
CA SER A 546 -9.50 15.49 6.64
C SER A 546 -10.13 14.95 7.92
N ILE A 547 -9.48 14.01 8.61
CA ILE A 547 -9.95 13.46 9.91
C ILE A 547 -10.09 14.58 10.94
N ALA A 548 -9.05 15.38 11.10
CA ALA A 548 -9.07 16.47 12.06
C ALA A 548 -10.10 17.55 11.73
N LYS A 549 -10.32 17.86 10.44
CA LYS A 549 -11.40 18.77 10.03
C LYS A 549 -12.76 18.22 10.43
N THR A 550 -13.00 16.92 10.26
CA THR A 550 -14.22 16.24 10.71
C THR A 550 -14.38 16.35 12.23
N LEU A 551 -13.34 16.01 13.01
CA LEU A 551 -13.37 16.13 14.47
C LEU A 551 -13.60 17.58 14.94
N LYS A 552 -12.95 18.55 14.28
CA LYS A 552 -13.09 19.96 14.61
C LYS A 552 -14.50 20.49 14.30
N ALA A 553 -15.03 20.16 13.11
CA ALA A 553 -16.39 20.50 12.72
C ALA A 553 -17.41 19.90 13.68
N ASP A 554 -17.10 18.71 14.18
CA ASP A 554 -17.91 18.03 15.16
C ASP A 554 -17.72 18.59 16.58
N GLN A 555 -16.85 19.57 16.84
CA GLN A 555 -16.61 20.23 18.14
C GLN A 555 -15.67 19.51 19.14
N TYR A 556 -14.71 18.72 18.65
CA TYR A 556 -13.61 18.23 19.49
C TYR A 556 -12.56 19.33 19.76
N LYS A 557 -11.92 19.27 20.93
CA LYS A 557 -10.82 20.15 21.31
C LYS A 557 -9.53 19.78 20.58
N ASN A 558 -8.64 20.76 20.41
CA ASN A 558 -7.44 20.62 19.59
C ASN A 558 -6.45 19.56 20.14
N ASP A 559 -6.36 19.42 21.45
CA ASP A 559 -5.53 18.41 22.13
C ASP A 559 -5.99 16.98 21.80
N TYR A 560 -7.29 16.70 21.91
CA TYR A 560 -7.86 15.42 21.50
C TYR A 560 -7.65 15.16 20.01
N ILE A 561 -7.88 16.17 19.16
CA ILE A 561 -7.67 16.04 17.71
C ILE A 561 -6.23 15.67 17.39
N ASP A 562 -5.26 16.34 18.02
CA ASP A 562 -3.83 16.11 17.82
C ASP A 562 -3.44 14.65 18.16
N SER A 563 -3.84 14.17 19.34
CA SER A 563 -3.61 12.79 19.77
C SER A 563 -4.32 11.79 18.86
N PHE A 564 -5.57 12.04 18.47
CA PHE A 564 -6.33 11.14 17.60
C PHE A 564 -5.66 10.94 16.23
N VAL A 565 -5.27 12.02 15.55
CA VAL A 565 -4.61 11.90 14.24
C VAL A 565 -3.19 11.33 14.34
N LYS A 566 -2.48 11.60 15.43
CA LYS A 566 -1.17 10.99 15.75
C LYS A 566 -1.31 9.47 15.85
N HIS A 567 -2.31 8.98 16.56
CA HIS A 567 -2.53 7.55 16.71
C HIS A 567 -3.04 6.90 15.43
N SER A 568 -3.95 7.54 14.69
CA SER A 568 -4.36 7.07 13.36
C SER A 568 -3.15 6.83 12.43
N LEU A 569 -2.20 7.79 12.37
CA LEU A 569 -0.96 7.60 11.63
C LEU A 569 -0.10 6.47 12.20
N GLY A 570 0.09 6.45 13.53
CA GLY A 570 0.90 5.46 14.22
C GLY A 570 0.43 4.03 14.00
N LEU A 571 -0.87 3.79 14.01
CA LEU A 571 -1.46 2.47 13.79
C LEU A 571 -1.15 1.93 12.38
N LYS A 572 -1.24 2.79 11.35
CA LYS A 572 -0.87 2.45 9.96
C LYS A 572 0.63 2.27 9.81
N ALA A 573 1.43 3.16 10.42
CA ALA A 573 2.89 3.09 10.36
C ALA A 573 3.45 1.80 10.99
N ASN A 574 2.77 1.26 12.00
CA ASN A 574 3.13 -0.01 12.66
C ASN A 574 2.46 -1.25 12.02
N GLY A 575 1.74 -1.09 10.90
CA GLY A 575 1.10 -2.20 10.19
C GLY A 575 0.09 -2.96 11.03
N ILE A 576 -0.61 -2.27 11.94
CA ILE A 576 -1.71 -2.85 12.75
C ILE A 576 -2.94 -3.01 11.88
N ILE A 577 -3.23 -1.98 11.08
CA ILE A 577 -4.41 -1.91 10.20
C ILE A 577 -4.26 -2.83 8.97
N ASP A 578 -3.02 -3.17 8.59
CA ASP A 578 -2.72 -4.02 7.41
C ASP A 578 -3.25 -5.46 7.52
N LYS A 579 -3.61 -5.90 8.74
CA LYS A 579 -4.15 -7.23 9.03
C LYS A 579 -5.67 -7.27 9.13
N LEU A 580 -6.35 -6.13 9.04
CA LEU A 580 -7.81 -6.10 9.09
C LEU A 580 -8.40 -6.84 7.86
N PRO A 581 -9.50 -7.57 8.05
CA PRO A 581 -10.24 -8.14 6.93
C PRO A 581 -10.79 -7.02 6.05
N SER A 582 -11.02 -7.30 4.78
CA SER A 582 -11.59 -6.33 3.84
C SER A 582 -13.12 -6.23 3.97
N SER A 583 -13.78 -7.32 4.40
CA SER A 583 -15.22 -7.33 4.60
C SER A 583 -15.66 -8.28 5.71
N LEU A 584 -16.81 -8.00 6.32
CA LEU A 584 -17.49 -8.87 7.27
C LEU A 584 -18.93 -9.10 6.81
N ILE A 585 -19.32 -10.36 6.77
CA ILE A 585 -20.63 -10.85 6.37
C ILE A 585 -21.36 -11.34 7.62
N TYR A 586 -22.59 -10.87 7.79
CA TYR A 586 -23.49 -11.29 8.85
C TYR A 586 -24.36 -12.46 8.36
N THR A 587 -24.35 -13.58 9.08
CA THR A 587 -25.05 -14.81 8.70
C THR A 587 -26.31 -15.05 9.54
N SER A 588 -27.11 -16.03 9.14
CA SER A 588 -28.39 -16.37 9.78
C SER A 588 -28.24 -16.98 11.16
N GLU A 589 -27.01 -17.34 11.55
CA GLU A 589 -26.68 -17.87 12.88
C GLU A 589 -26.27 -16.75 13.85
N ASN A 590 -26.49 -15.49 13.49
CA ASN A 590 -26.02 -14.29 14.20
C ASN A 590 -24.50 -14.26 14.35
N GLU A 591 -23.79 -14.88 13.41
CA GLU A 591 -22.34 -14.96 13.39
C GLU A 591 -21.75 -14.05 12.33
N ILE A 592 -20.49 -13.67 12.53
CA ILE A 592 -19.75 -12.81 11.62
C ILE A 592 -18.57 -13.56 11.02
N TYR A 593 -18.60 -13.64 9.70
CA TYR A 593 -17.55 -14.26 8.90
C TYR A 593 -16.91 -13.21 8.01
N ASP A 594 -15.64 -13.37 7.70
CA ASP A 594 -14.92 -12.50 6.77
C ASP A 594 -15.05 -12.97 5.30
N GLU A 595 -14.31 -12.31 4.40
CA GLU A 595 -14.18 -12.71 3.00
C GLU A 595 -13.65 -14.14 2.80
N ASN A 596 -12.92 -14.70 3.77
CA ASN A 596 -12.35 -16.04 3.74
C ASN A 596 -13.23 -17.10 4.44
N ARG A 597 -14.46 -16.73 4.85
CA ARG A 597 -15.40 -17.60 5.59
C ARG A 597 -14.84 -18.11 6.92
N LYS A 598 -14.03 -17.30 7.58
CA LYS A 598 -13.57 -17.50 8.94
C LYS A 598 -14.29 -16.56 9.89
N LEU A 599 -14.64 -17.11 11.05
CA LEU A 599 -15.30 -16.37 12.11
C LEU A 599 -14.38 -15.25 12.64
N PHE A 600 -14.79 -13.99 12.50
CA PHE A 600 -14.03 -12.78 12.90
C PHE A 600 -12.58 -12.69 12.36
N ASP A 601 -12.26 -13.23 11.19
CA ASP A 601 -10.88 -13.41 10.65
C ASP A 601 -9.83 -12.42 11.13
N GLY A 602 -8.78 -12.93 11.77
CA GLY A 602 -7.67 -12.13 12.27
C GLY A 602 -8.01 -11.21 13.45
N LEU A 603 -9.24 -10.70 13.56
CA LEU A 603 -9.69 -9.74 14.58
C LEU A 603 -9.69 -10.35 15.99
N ARG A 604 -9.85 -11.67 16.09
CA ARG A 604 -9.83 -12.42 17.37
C ARG A 604 -8.66 -13.38 17.49
N ASP A 605 -7.67 -13.26 16.61
CA ASP A 605 -6.45 -14.05 16.70
C ASP A 605 -5.68 -13.71 17.98
N LYS A 606 -4.97 -14.71 18.49
CA LYS A 606 -4.17 -14.59 19.72
C LYS A 606 -2.68 -14.48 19.41
N GLY A 607 -1.94 -13.96 20.39
CA GLY A 607 -0.49 -13.85 20.35
C GLY A 607 0.00 -12.45 19.97
N ASP A 608 1.30 -12.21 20.17
CA ASP A 608 1.90 -10.89 19.98
C ASP A 608 1.81 -10.39 18.52
N ASP A 609 1.77 -11.32 17.56
CA ASP A 609 1.60 -11.00 16.14
C ASP A 609 0.14 -10.72 15.75
N SER A 610 -0.85 -10.97 16.60
CA SER A 610 -2.25 -10.66 16.27
C SER A 610 -2.51 -9.16 16.21
N ILE A 611 -3.66 -8.75 15.67
CA ILE A 611 -4.03 -7.32 15.62
C ILE A 611 -4.02 -6.73 17.04
N MET A 612 -4.64 -7.43 18.00
CA MET A 612 -4.69 -6.99 19.39
C MET A 612 -3.31 -7.07 20.07
N GLY A 613 -2.47 -8.05 19.74
CA GLY A 613 -1.08 -8.11 20.20
C GLY A 613 -0.25 -6.90 19.78
N LYS A 614 -0.36 -6.50 18.50
CA LYS A 614 0.32 -5.30 18.00
C LYS A 614 -0.28 -4.01 18.54
N LEU A 615 -1.60 -3.93 18.69
CA LEU A 615 -2.27 -2.77 19.28
C LEU A 615 -1.84 -2.58 20.74
N GLU A 616 -1.84 -3.67 21.53
CA GLU A 616 -1.36 -3.67 22.90
C GLU A 616 0.10 -3.22 22.99
N SER A 617 0.97 -3.76 22.13
CA SER A 617 2.37 -3.32 22.03
C SER A 617 2.48 -1.83 21.73
N TYR A 618 1.75 -1.33 20.73
CA TYR A 618 1.74 0.08 20.36
C TYR A 618 1.26 0.97 21.50
N VAL A 619 0.11 0.67 22.12
CA VAL A 619 -0.44 1.45 23.24
C VAL A 619 0.52 1.47 24.43
N ASN A 620 1.17 0.34 24.75
CA ASN A 620 2.12 0.30 25.86
C ASN A 620 3.40 1.13 25.63
N THR A 621 3.72 1.50 24.39
CA THR A 621 4.82 2.46 24.13
C THR A 621 4.48 3.89 24.56
N ILE A 622 3.20 4.26 24.54
CA ILE A 622 2.71 5.62 24.79
C ILE A 622 1.94 5.76 26.10
N GLY A 623 1.38 4.68 26.62
CA GLY A 623 0.49 4.63 27.78
C GLY A 623 0.41 3.23 28.37
N ASP A 624 -0.80 2.75 28.62
CA ASP A 624 -1.08 1.51 29.34
C ASP A 624 -2.35 0.83 28.81
N TYR A 625 -2.18 -0.29 28.12
CA TYR A 625 -3.29 -1.04 27.54
C TYR A 625 -4.20 -1.68 28.62
N SER A 626 -3.72 -1.86 29.85
CA SER A 626 -4.55 -2.41 30.93
C SER A 626 -5.72 -1.50 31.32
N ALA A 627 -5.62 -0.19 31.03
CA ALA A 627 -6.73 0.75 31.15
C ALA A 627 -7.89 0.40 30.21
N ILE A 628 -7.57 -0.02 28.98
CA ILE A 628 -8.55 -0.42 27.97
C ILE A 628 -9.21 -1.75 28.39
N ASP A 629 -8.41 -2.72 28.84
CA ASP A 629 -8.91 -4.02 29.31
C ASP A 629 -9.84 -3.87 30.53
N ASP A 630 -9.49 -2.98 31.48
CA ASP A 630 -10.35 -2.68 32.64
C ASP A 630 -11.66 -2.00 32.21
N TRP A 631 -11.58 -1.01 31.32
CA TRP A 631 -12.77 -0.36 30.78
C TRP A 631 -13.71 -1.35 30.07
N GLN A 632 -13.18 -2.20 29.19
CA GLN A 632 -13.97 -3.19 28.45
C GLN A 632 -14.70 -4.15 29.40
N ARG A 633 -14.01 -4.64 30.43
CA ARG A 633 -14.58 -5.55 31.44
C ARG A 633 -15.66 -4.87 32.29
N THR A 634 -15.43 -3.63 32.71
CA THR A 634 -16.38 -2.90 33.56
C THR A 634 -17.60 -2.43 32.76
N GLN A 635 -17.41 -2.09 31.48
CA GLN A 635 -18.49 -1.80 30.53
C GLN A 635 -19.42 -3.00 30.34
N ALA A 636 -18.87 -4.21 30.23
CA ALA A 636 -19.64 -5.46 30.18
C ALA A 636 -20.57 -5.65 31.39
N SER A 637 -20.17 -5.13 32.55
CA SER A 637 -20.87 -5.36 33.81
C SER A 637 -21.91 -4.28 34.08
N HIS A 638 -21.48 -3.02 34.08
CA HIS A 638 -22.34 -1.89 34.39
C HIS A 638 -21.79 -0.60 33.79
N SER A 639 -22.54 0.01 32.87
CA SER A 639 -22.15 1.20 32.10
C SER A 639 -22.03 2.49 32.93
N TRP A 640 -22.37 2.45 34.22
CA TRP A 640 -22.23 3.56 35.17
C TRP A 640 -21.37 3.17 36.39
N SER A 641 -20.44 2.22 36.23
CA SER A 641 -19.46 1.85 37.25
C SER A 641 -18.26 2.80 37.28
N ASP A 642 -17.49 2.78 38.38
CA ASP A 642 -16.26 3.58 38.53
C ASP A 642 -15.14 3.22 37.52
N GLY A 643 -15.28 2.11 36.78
CA GLY A 643 -14.41 1.74 35.66
C GLY A 643 -14.89 2.22 34.28
N THR A 644 -16.15 2.63 34.16
CA THR A 644 -16.76 3.07 32.89
C THR A 644 -16.97 4.58 32.81
N VAL A 645 -17.32 5.21 33.92
CA VAL A 645 -17.47 6.67 34.04
C VAL A 645 -16.21 7.45 33.57
N PRO A 646 -14.97 6.98 33.81
CA PRO A 646 -13.78 7.69 33.32
C PRO A 646 -13.74 7.88 31.80
N LEU A 647 -14.18 6.90 30.99
CA LEU A 647 -14.28 7.07 29.54
C LEU A 647 -15.36 8.11 29.19
N LYS A 648 -16.53 8.07 29.85
CA LYS A 648 -17.59 9.08 29.65
C LYS A 648 -17.06 10.48 29.94
N TRP A 649 -16.32 10.65 31.04
CA TRP A 649 -15.68 11.93 31.38
C TRP A 649 -14.63 12.34 30.36
N LEU A 650 -13.77 11.43 29.90
CA LEU A 650 -12.82 11.70 28.83
C LEU A 650 -13.53 12.22 27.57
N MET A 651 -14.59 11.55 27.14
CA MET A 651 -15.37 12.00 25.98
C MET A 651 -15.98 13.38 26.23
N ALA A 652 -16.66 13.60 27.34
CA ALA A 652 -17.28 14.89 27.62
C ALA A 652 -16.25 16.03 27.72
N LYS A 653 -15.09 15.81 28.35
CA LYS A 653 -14.06 16.85 28.51
C LYS A 653 -13.31 17.13 27.21
N SER A 654 -13.23 16.18 26.28
CA SER A 654 -12.58 16.34 24.97
C SER A 654 -13.41 17.16 23.97
N ARG A 655 -14.62 17.56 24.36
CA ARG A 655 -15.60 18.27 23.53
C ARG A 655 -15.71 19.72 23.97
N THR A 656 -16.14 20.62 23.07
CA THR A 656 -16.41 22.03 23.43
C THR A 656 -17.86 22.29 23.85
N VAL A 657 -18.70 21.24 23.92
CA VAL A 657 -20.07 21.33 24.44
C VAL A 657 -20.10 21.34 25.97
N PRO A 658 -21.11 21.97 26.60
CA PRO A 658 -21.20 22.05 28.05
C PRO A 658 -21.50 20.69 28.69
N GLN A 659 -21.10 20.53 29.95
CA GLN A 659 -21.33 19.29 30.70
C GLN A 659 -22.82 18.98 30.93
N SER A 660 -23.69 19.98 30.84
CA SER A 660 -25.16 19.85 30.92
C SER A 660 -25.77 19.05 29.77
N ASP A 661 -25.05 18.92 28.67
CA ASP A 661 -25.53 18.20 27.48
C ASP A 661 -25.30 16.68 27.60
N TYR A 662 -24.70 16.26 28.72
CA TYR A 662 -24.52 14.87 29.10
C TYR A 662 -25.36 14.53 30.32
N TYR A 663 -26.03 13.39 30.24
CA TYR A 663 -26.57 12.75 31.43
C TYR A 663 -25.41 12.19 32.26
N TRP A 664 -25.41 12.44 33.58
CA TRP A 664 -24.36 11.95 34.50
C TRP A 664 -24.88 10.96 35.55
N SER A 665 -26.08 10.39 35.36
CA SER A 665 -26.74 9.57 36.37
C SER A 665 -26.75 10.27 37.75
N SER A 666 -26.75 9.52 38.85
CA SER A 666 -26.67 10.05 40.22
C SER A 666 -25.27 10.52 40.63
N TYR A 667 -24.29 10.60 39.72
CA TYR A 667 -22.95 11.08 40.06
C TYR A 667 -22.96 12.60 40.23
N SER A 668 -22.77 13.06 41.47
CA SER A 668 -22.63 14.48 41.77
C SER A 668 -21.28 15.06 41.33
N ASP A 669 -20.25 14.23 41.16
CA ASP A 669 -18.91 14.65 40.73
C ASP A 669 -18.16 13.56 39.91
N PRO A 670 -18.51 13.39 38.62
CA PRO A 670 -17.85 12.44 37.73
C PRO A 670 -16.36 12.75 37.48
N LYS A 671 -15.93 14.00 37.71
CA LYS A 671 -14.52 14.39 37.55
C LYS A 671 -13.64 13.71 38.59
N THR A 672 -14.06 13.70 39.85
CA THR A 672 -13.29 13.06 40.92
C THR A 672 -13.16 11.55 40.70
N VAL A 673 -14.20 10.89 40.18
CA VAL A 673 -14.14 9.47 39.79
C VAL A 673 -13.09 9.26 38.69
N TYR A 674 -13.12 10.11 37.66
CA TYR A 674 -12.12 10.10 36.61
C TYR A 674 -10.70 10.31 37.15
N ASP A 675 -10.45 11.37 37.93
CA ASP A 675 -9.11 11.71 38.44
C ASP A 675 -8.51 10.56 39.28
N ASN A 676 -9.34 9.96 40.16
CA ASN A 676 -8.93 8.82 40.97
C ASN A 676 -8.65 7.58 40.11
N HIS A 677 -9.46 7.33 39.09
CA HIS A 677 -9.31 6.17 38.23
C HIS A 677 -8.07 6.29 37.33
N VAL A 678 -7.88 7.42 36.65
CA VAL A 678 -6.77 7.60 35.71
C VAL A 678 -5.41 7.62 36.38
N SER A 679 -5.34 7.96 37.67
CA SER A 679 -4.09 7.92 38.46
C SER A 679 -3.46 6.52 38.55
N LYS A 680 -4.23 5.47 38.27
CA LYS A 680 -3.78 4.06 38.29
C LYS A 680 -3.02 3.65 37.03
N TYR A 681 -3.14 4.43 35.95
CA TYR A 681 -2.66 4.06 34.62
C TYR A 681 -1.70 5.09 34.06
N LYS A 682 -0.67 4.64 33.34
CA LYS A 682 0.24 5.54 32.62
C LYS A 682 -0.47 6.12 31.40
N ASN A 683 -0.59 7.44 31.32
CA ASN A 683 -1.19 8.17 30.19
C ASN A 683 -2.53 7.55 29.73
N TYR A 684 -3.49 7.46 30.66
CA TYR A 684 -4.83 6.91 30.40
C TYR A 684 -5.48 7.50 29.13
N ASP A 685 -5.48 8.82 29.01
CA ASP A 685 -6.11 9.50 27.87
C ASP A 685 -5.49 9.08 26.53
N GLU A 686 -4.16 9.08 26.40
CA GLU A 686 -3.50 8.62 25.17
C GLU A 686 -3.84 7.17 24.85
N SER A 687 -3.97 6.31 25.87
CA SER A 687 -4.33 4.90 25.70
C SER A 687 -5.74 4.77 25.12
N MET A 688 -6.71 5.47 25.70
CA MET A 688 -8.10 5.45 25.24
C MET A 688 -8.27 6.11 23.87
N ILE A 689 -7.57 7.21 23.60
CA ILE A 689 -7.61 7.90 22.29
C ILE A 689 -6.98 7.02 21.20
N ALA A 690 -5.86 6.33 21.51
CA ALA A 690 -5.26 5.38 20.57
C ALA A 690 -6.20 4.22 20.23
N PHE A 691 -6.92 3.71 21.23
CA PHE A 691 -7.94 2.67 21.03
C PHE A 691 -9.11 3.19 20.17
N GLN A 692 -9.57 4.42 20.39
CA GLN A 692 -10.60 5.04 19.57
C GLN A 692 -10.15 5.28 18.12
N ALA A 693 -8.90 5.69 17.92
CA ALA A 693 -8.31 5.80 16.60
C ALA A 693 -8.25 4.42 15.90
N TYR A 694 -7.97 3.35 16.64
CA TYR A 694 -8.05 1.99 16.11
C TYR A 694 -9.46 1.60 15.70
N THR A 695 -10.46 1.85 16.55
CA THR A 695 -11.88 1.60 16.23
C THR A 695 -12.30 2.37 14.98
N TYR A 696 -11.87 3.64 14.85
CA TYR A 696 -12.11 4.45 13.66
C TYR A 696 -11.48 3.85 12.40
N GLU A 697 -10.19 3.47 12.45
CA GLU A 697 -9.52 2.83 11.31
C GLU A 697 -10.18 1.49 10.95
N LEU A 698 -10.61 0.71 11.95
CA LEU A 698 -11.35 -0.53 11.73
C LEU A 698 -12.61 -0.28 10.89
N LEU A 699 -13.44 0.68 11.29
CA LEU A 699 -14.67 1.01 10.57
C LEU A 699 -14.42 1.62 9.19
N GLN A 700 -13.30 2.33 8.99
CA GLN A 700 -12.96 2.87 7.67
C GLN A 700 -12.43 1.82 6.69
N ASN A 701 -11.89 0.70 7.17
CA ASN A 701 -11.25 -0.30 6.33
C ASN A 701 -12.10 -1.55 6.08
N ILE A 702 -13.07 -1.84 6.94
CA ILE A 702 -13.90 -3.06 6.84
C ILE A 702 -15.27 -2.75 6.24
N ASP A 703 -15.60 -3.39 5.12
CA ASP A 703 -16.96 -3.35 4.58
C ASP A 703 -17.89 -4.29 5.36
N MET A 704 -19.00 -3.80 5.92
CA MET A 704 -19.92 -4.66 6.69
C MET A 704 -21.34 -4.05 6.73
N PRO A 705 -22.37 -4.85 7.05
CA PRO A 705 -23.72 -4.31 7.22
C PRO A 705 -23.76 -3.16 8.22
N ASN A 706 -24.60 -2.17 7.95
CA ASN A 706 -24.74 -0.93 8.73
C ASN A 706 -23.51 -0.02 8.81
N ASN A 707 -22.36 -0.42 8.25
CA ASN A 707 -21.17 0.43 8.13
C ASN A 707 -21.16 1.16 6.78
N ASN A 708 -21.56 2.43 6.76
CA ASN A 708 -21.49 3.27 5.57
C ASN A 708 -20.17 4.05 5.54
N ARG A 709 -19.17 3.47 4.87
CA ARG A 709 -17.83 4.08 4.72
C ARG A 709 -17.81 5.31 3.83
N LYS A 710 -18.79 5.49 2.94
CA LYS A 710 -18.88 6.66 2.06
C LYS A 710 -19.24 7.91 2.86
N ASP A 711 -20.20 7.79 3.74
CA ASP A 711 -20.67 8.89 4.59
C ASP A 711 -19.96 8.91 5.96
N GLY A 712 -19.14 7.88 6.24
CA GLY A 712 -18.37 7.75 7.47
C GLY A 712 -19.23 7.53 8.71
N THR A 713 -20.33 6.78 8.56
CA THR A 713 -21.31 6.53 9.64
C THR A 713 -21.64 5.06 9.80
N PHE A 714 -21.89 4.66 11.04
CA PHE A 714 -22.42 3.35 11.40
C PHE A 714 -23.86 3.48 11.90
N THR A 715 -24.76 2.59 11.49
CA THR A 715 -26.15 2.57 11.99
C THR A 715 -26.25 1.71 13.25
N ILE A 716 -26.70 2.30 14.35
CA ILE A 716 -26.82 1.67 15.66
C ILE A 716 -28.29 1.54 16.07
N TYR A 717 -28.64 0.38 16.60
CA TYR A 717 -29.91 0.09 17.26
C TYR A 717 -29.74 0.24 18.77
N ARG A 718 -30.62 0.98 19.44
CA ARG A 718 -30.59 1.12 20.89
C ARG A 718 -32.00 1.10 21.45
N THR A 719 -32.20 0.38 22.55
CA THR A 719 -33.48 0.37 23.27
C THR A 719 -33.45 1.32 24.46
N GLU A 720 -34.58 1.95 24.75
CA GLU A 720 -34.75 2.90 25.85
C GLU A 720 -35.92 2.47 26.75
N SER A 721 -35.92 2.99 27.98
CA SER A 721 -37.02 2.79 28.94
C SER A 721 -38.24 3.64 28.63
N ASP A 722 -39.43 3.16 29.01
CA ASP A 722 -40.69 3.92 28.92
C ASP A 722 -40.54 5.27 29.61
N GLY A 723 -39.95 5.29 30.82
CA GLY A 723 -39.70 6.52 31.56
C GLY A 723 -38.73 7.49 30.85
N THR A 724 -37.84 7.00 29.98
CA THR A 724 -37.01 7.87 29.13
C THR A 724 -37.82 8.45 28.00
N MET A 725 -38.69 7.65 27.36
CA MET A 725 -39.56 8.14 26.29
C MET A 725 -40.56 9.17 26.82
N GLU A 726 -41.23 8.89 27.93
CA GLU A 726 -42.19 9.79 28.58
C GLU A 726 -41.54 11.11 29.01
N ARG A 727 -40.37 11.05 29.68
CA ARG A 727 -39.68 12.27 30.15
C ARG A 727 -39.30 13.20 29.01
N ASN A 728 -39.02 12.65 27.82
CA ASN A 728 -38.64 13.42 26.65
C ASN A 728 -39.83 13.69 25.71
N ASN A 729 -41.05 13.30 26.09
CA ASN A 729 -42.28 13.47 25.30
C ASN A 729 -42.12 12.93 23.87
N LEU A 730 -41.71 11.66 23.78
CA LEU A 730 -41.45 10.95 22.52
C LEU A 730 -42.51 9.91 22.23
N ASP A 731 -42.99 9.89 20.97
CA ASP A 731 -43.98 8.94 20.48
C ASP A 731 -43.39 8.06 19.37
N VAL A 732 -43.88 6.81 19.25
CA VAL A 732 -43.45 5.89 18.19
C VAL A 732 -43.66 6.55 16.82
N GLY A 733 -42.63 6.51 15.97
CA GLY A 733 -42.63 7.12 14.65
C GLY A 733 -41.94 8.49 14.61
N ASP A 734 -41.62 9.08 15.76
CA ASP A 734 -40.85 10.32 15.84
C ASP A 734 -39.49 10.20 15.12
N LYS A 735 -39.15 11.25 14.35
CA LYS A 735 -37.95 11.29 13.51
C LYS A 735 -37.00 12.40 13.93
N GLN A 736 -35.71 12.14 13.77
CA GLN A 736 -34.63 13.11 13.96
C GLN A 736 -34.67 13.82 15.33
N LYS A 737 -34.99 13.09 16.39
CA LYS A 737 -35.04 13.61 17.75
C LYS A 737 -33.66 13.59 18.39
N VAL A 738 -33.42 14.56 19.26
CA VAL A 738 -32.20 14.63 20.07
C VAL A 738 -32.64 14.66 21.53
N ILE A 739 -32.05 13.78 22.34
CA ILE A 739 -32.25 13.77 23.79
C ILE A 739 -30.89 13.74 24.49
N VAL A 740 -30.87 14.15 25.76
CA VAL A 740 -29.68 14.06 26.60
C VAL A 740 -29.44 12.61 26.99
N ARG A 741 -28.22 12.12 26.69
CA ARG A 741 -27.73 10.77 27.04
C ARG A 741 -26.33 10.87 27.67
N GLY A 742 -25.80 9.77 28.19
CA GLY A 742 -24.43 9.75 28.68
C GLY A 742 -23.41 9.87 27.53
N ALA A 743 -22.16 10.17 27.87
CA ALA A 743 -21.09 10.40 26.90
C ALA A 743 -20.48 9.11 26.28
N ALA A 744 -20.97 7.94 26.66
CA ALA A 744 -20.57 6.64 26.11
C ALA A 744 -21.70 5.63 26.35
N GLU A 745 -22.55 5.41 25.37
CA GLU A 745 -23.74 4.58 25.47
C GLU A 745 -23.61 3.33 24.61
N SER A 746 -24.22 2.24 25.07
CA SER A 746 -24.24 0.97 24.34
C SER A 746 -25.40 0.90 23.36
N GLY A 747 -25.16 0.25 22.24
CA GLY A 747 -26.17 -0.15 21.28
C GLY A 747 -25.70 -1.38 20.52
N SER A 748 -26.55 -1.91 19.66
CA SER A 748 -26.25 -3.08 18.85
C SER A 748 -26.00 -2.71 17.40
N ALA A 749 -25.13 -3.46 16.74
CA ALA A 749 -24.73 -3.22 15.35
C ALA A 749 -25.62 -3.91 14.30
N PHE A 750 -26.17 -5.10 14.58
CA PHE A 750 -26.81 -5.93 13.55
C PHE A 750 -28.28 -6.23 13.81
N MET A 751 -28.70 -6.23 15.08
CA MET A 751 -30.08 -6.46 15.43
C MET A 751 -30.45 -5.68 16.68
N PRO A 752 -31.71 -5.24 16.81
CA PRO A 752 -32.22 -4.75 18.08
C PRO A 752 -32.05 -5.81 19.18
N VAL A 753 -31.65 -5.38 20.37
CA VAL A 753 -31.49 -6.25 21.54
C VAL A 753 -32.33 -5.66 22.66
N GLU A 754 -33.20 -6.47 23.27
CA GLU A 754 -33.96 -6.05 24.44
C GLU A 754 -33.01 -5.85 25.62
N ALA A 755 -32.68 -4.59 25.93
CA ALA A 755 -31.96 -4.27 27.14
C ALA A 755 -32.89 -4.28 28.35
N VAL A 756 -32.33 -4.49 29.55
CA VAL A 756 -33.02 -4.35 30.86
C VAL A 756 -33.75 -3.00 30.99
N ALA A 757 -33.33 -1.99 30.21
CA ALA A 757 -33.95 -0.68 30.18
C ALA A 757 -35.37 -0.65 29.57
N GLY A 758 -35.73 -1.52 28.61
CA GLY A 758 -37.08 -1.51 28.00
C GLY A 758 -37.12 -1.88 26.52
N ALA A 759 -38.33 -1.82 25.94
CA ALA A 759 -38.66 -2.27 24.58
C ALA A 759 -38.66 -1.16 23.50
N ASN A 760 -38.34 0.08 23.85
CA ASN A 760 -38.49 1.21 22.94
C ASN A 760 -37.27 1.36 22.03
N LEU A 761 -37.38 0.90 20.78
CA LEU A 761 -36.28 0.87 19.82
C LEU A 761 -36.06 2.22 19.15
N THR A 762 -34.82 2.69 19.22
CA THR A 762 -34.30 3.85 18.50
C THR A 762 -33.20 3.46 17.54
N ILE A 763 -33.12 4.17 16.40
CA ILE A 763 -32.08 3.95 15.39
C ILE A 763 -31.31 5.25 15.15
N GLN A 764 -29.98 5.17 15.16
CA GLN A 764 -29.07 6.32 15.01
C GLN A 764 -28.02 6.05 13.94
N LYS A 765 -27.75 7.05 13.10
CA LYS A 765 -26.57 7.06 12.23
C LYS A 765 -25.46 7.81 12.95
N VAL A 766 -24.46 7.08 13.40
CA VAL A 766 -23.40 7.58 14.26
C VAL A 766 -22.10 7.72 13.46
N PRO A 767 -21.45 8.88 13.43
CA PRO A 767 -20.16 9.04 12.75
C PRO A 767 -19.09 8.08 13.30
N HIS A 768 -18.19 7.57 12.46
CA HIS A 768 -17.17 6.58 12.86
C HIS A 768 -16.30 7.06 14.02
N HIS A 769 -15.95 8.35 14.06
CA HIS A 769 -15.14 8.91 15.14
C HIS A 769 -15.89 9.08 16.46
N ARG A 770 -17.21 8.87 16.46
CA ARG A 770 -18.07 8.81 17.66
C ARG A 770 -18.26 7.37 18.15
N ILE A 771 -17.76 6.35 17.45
CA ILE A 771 -17.75 4.96 17.91
C ILE A 771 -16.52 4.73 18.79
N LEU A 772 -16.73 4.35 20.04
CA LEU A 772 -15.72 4.26 21.08
C LEU A 772 -15.18 2.84 21.27
N GLY A 773 -16.00 1.83 20.96
CA GLY A 773 -15.59 0.43 21.00
C GLY A 773 -16.61 -0.48 20.33
N THR A 774 -16.17 -1.69 20.01
CA THR A 774 -16.95 -2.68 19.26
C THR A 774 -16.64 -4.09 19.72
N TYR A 775 -17.64 -4.97 19.71
CA TYR A 775 -17.47 -6.37 20.07
C TYR A 775 -16.67 -7.20 19.03
N LEU A 776 -16.33 -6.65 17.85
CA LEU A 776 -15.81 -7.41 16.72
C LEU A 776 -14.46 -8.11 16.99
N HIS A 777 -13.57 -7.49 17.76
CA HIS A 777 -12.24 -8.02 18.06
C HIS A 777 -12.17 -8.68 19.46
N SER A 778 -11.05 -9.30 19.82
CA SER A 778 -10.85 -9.81 21.19
C SER A 778 -10.46 -8.69 22.16
N SER A 779 -10.65 -8.88 23.46
CA SER A 779 -10.31 -7.85 24.46
C SER A 779 -8.81 -7.53 24.48
N ASN A 780 -7.96 -8.55 24.37
CA ASN A 780 -6.51 -8.41 24.33
C ASN A 780 -5.87 -9.53 23.51
N LYS A 781 -4.53 -9.57 23.50
CA LYS A 781 -3.73 -10.56 22.75
C LYS A 781 -3.91 -12.00 23.18
N ASN A 782 -4.40 -12.25 24.41
CA ASN A 782 -4.67 -13.60 24.91
C ASN A 782 -6.06 -14.11 24.47
N GLY A 783 -6.80 -13.28 23.72
CA GLY A 783 -8.21 -13.47 23.40
C GLY A 783 -9.09 -12.85 24.49
N GLY A 784 -10.30 -13.40 24.64
CA GLY A 784 -11.31 -12.87 25.55
C GLY A 784 -12.50 -12.30 24.80
N ARG A 785 -13.64 -12.22 25.49
CA ARG A 785 -14.85 -11.59 24.95
C ARG A 785 -14.75 -10.09 25.18
N MET A 786 -14.98 -9.32 24.13
CA MET A 786 -15.30 -7.90 24.29
C MET A 786 -16.68 -7.78 24.94
N PHE A 787 -16.78 -6.89 25.91
CA PHE A 787 -18.00 -6.61 26.67
C PHE A 787 -18.69 -7.89 27.19
N ALA A 788 -20.04 -7.96 27.17
CA ALA A 788 -20.80 -9.13 27.61
C ALA A 788 -20.72 -10.34 26.63
N GLY A 789 -20.05 -10.18 25.48
CA GLY A 789 -19.86 -11.22 24.47
C GLY A 789 -20.53 -10.90 23.14
N ASN A 790 -20.93 -11.95 22.42
CA ASN A 790 -21.49 -11.81 21.07
C ASN A 790 -23.00 -11.57 21.06
N GLU A 791 -23.69 -11.83 22.17
CA GLU A 791 -25.16 -11.84 22.21
C GLU A 791 -25.76 -10.47 21.92
N GLU A 792 -25.13 -9.41 22.39
CA GLU A 792 -25.64 -8.04 22.21
C GLU A 792 -25.13 -7.37 20.92
N ASN A 793 -24.13 -7.96 20.25
CA ASN A 793 -23.39 -7.31 19.16
C ASN A 793 -22.98 -5.86 19.52
N GLU A 794 -22.48 -5.67 20.74
CA GLU A 794 -22.38 -4.38 21.40
C GLU A 794 -21.37 -3.43 20.73
N PHE A 795 -21.82 -2.22 20.49
CA PHE A 795 -21.03 -1.05 20.13
C PHE A 795 -21.25 0.02 21.20
N VAL A 796 -20.15 0.63 21.63
CA VAL A 796 -20.20 1.79 22.53
C VAL A 796 -19.94 3.03 21.70
N PHE A 797 -20.77 4.05 21.87
CA PHE A 797 -20.70 5.27 21.06
C PHE A 797 -21.02 6.53 21.87
N LEU A 798 -20.65 7.68 21.33
CA LEU A 798 -20.93 9.00 21.89
C LEU A 798 -22.18 9.60 21.19
N PRO A 799 -23.37 9.55 21.82
CA PRO A 799 -24.64 9.97 21.20
C PRO A 799 -24.90 11.47 21.21
N GLU A 800 -24.10 12.27 21.92
CA GLU A 800 -24.33 13.70 22.11
C GLU A 800 -24.56 14.43 20.78
N GLY A 801 -25.71 15.13 20.69
CA GLY A 801 -26.09 15.92 19.52
C GLY A 801 -26.50 15.10 18.28
N ILE A 802 -26.43 13.76 18.33
CA ILE A 802 -26.78 12.89 17.20
C ILE A 802 -28.28 12.61 17.21
N PRO A 803 -28.99 12.91 16.10
CA PRO A 803 -30.42 12.64 16.03
C PRO A 803 -30.71 11.15 15.86
N PHE A 804 -31.84 10.71 16.41
CA PHE A 804 -32.36 9.35 16.29
C PHE A 804 -33.80 9.33 15.82
N ASP A 805 -34.19 8.18 15.30
CA ASP A 805 -35.59 7.85 15.00
C ASP A 805 -36.12 6.88 16.04
N TYR A 806 -37.31 7.14 16.58
CA TYR A 806 -38.04 6.19 17.44
C TYR A 806 -38.93 5.34 16.54
N VAL A 807 -38.62 4.05 16.42
CA VAL A 807 -39.21 3.19 15.36
C VAL A 807 -40.29 2.24 15.85
N THR A 808 -40.18 1.68 17.04
CA THR A 808 -41.21 0.82 17.64
C THR A 808 -41.04 0.72 19.14
N GLY A 809 -42.14 0.56 19.87
CA GLY A 809 -42.17 0.19 21.29
C GLY A 809 -42.45 -1.31 21.51
N ASP A 810 -42.57 -2.09 20.43
CA ASP A 810 -42.91 -3.50 20.47
C ASP A 810 -41.70 -4.38 20.09
N VAL A 811 -41.23 -5.17 21.06
CA VAL A 811 -40.15 -6.16 20.88
C VAL A 811 -40.47 -7.19 19.80
N TYR A 812 -41.74 -7.51 19.56
CA TYR A 812 -42.13 -8.45 18.49
C TYR A 812 -41.91 -7.88 17.08
N GLU A 813 -41.71 -6.57 16.94
CA GLU A 813 -41.43 -5.93 15.66
C GLU A 813 -39.93 -5.82 15.36
N TYR A 814 -39.04 -6.24 16.27
CA TYR A 814 -37.58 -6.09 16.11
C TYR A 814 -37.04 -6.81 14.88
N GLU A 815 -37.62 -7.96 14.52
CA GLU A 815 -37.23 -8.72 13.32
C GLU A 815 -37.39 -7.91 12.02
N ASN A 816 -38.29 -6.91 12.00
CA ASN A 816 -38.48 -6.03 10.84
C ASN A 816 -37.29 -5.09 10.60
N TYR A 817 -36.47 -4.86 11.64
CA TYR A 817 -35.35 -3.92 11.64
C TYR A 817 -33.98 -4.61 11.66
N ALA A 818 -33.93 -5.90 12.00
CA ALA A 818 -32.69 -6.65 12.01
C ALA A 818 -32.06 -6.71 10.61
N VAL A 819 -30.72 -6.71 10.57
CA VAL A 819 -29.97 -6.94 9.34
C VAL A 819 -30.34 -8.31 8.80
N LYS A 820 -30.82 -8.32 7.55
CA LYS A 820 -31.11 -9.58 6.88
C LYS A 820 -29.79 -10.34 6.66
N PRO A 821 -29.72 -11.63 7.03
CA PRO A 821 -28.56 -12.46 6.75
C PRO A 821 -28.19 -12.44 5.28
N SER A 822 -26.90 -12.42 4.99
CA SER A 822 -26.44 -12.70 3.64
C SER A 822 -26.62 -14.20 3.33
N PRO A 823 -27.16 -14.54 2.15
CA PRO A 823 -27.43 -15.93 1.76
C PRO A 823 -26.18 -16.79 1.57
#